data_AF-A0AAJ1TID1-F1
#
_entry.id   AF-A0AAJ1TID1-F1
#
_cell.length_a   1.000
_cell.length_b   1.000
_cell.length_c   1.000
_cell.angle_alpha   90.00
_cell.angle_beta   90.00
_cell.angle_gamma   90.00
#
_symmetry.space_group_name_H-M   'P 1'
#
loop_
_entity.id
_entity.type
_entity.pdbx_description
1 polymer ?
#
loop_
_entity_poly.entity_id
_entity_poly.type
_entity_poly.pdbx_seq_one_letter_code
_entity_poly.pdbx_strand_id
1 'polypeptide(L)'
;MMRSTNKSFYLLLVMILITTTLIPVILLTESYAAGRLDGSYRILSYNVHAKEPFLEETPFDDDTEYPMNAKDRGKMIGQHILNGDYDIVVLSEVFDESTTPDSDFQEGLLDELMDKYPYRIEELGDMGMAFNPLDPVDTDFVREDSGLMLLTKFKPLENEDLEKVVKDMENLPDTGRFSCEEDIDASGFTVEGCSKAWHPFSDSDHPDNMAQKGVGWVRLENPHSSNPINVFFSHPQASYGDDPHLETRKQQFTEIKTFMDNVLMRKKFPNRIEDIVLAGDLNVIADTDEYRDMMNLFSDIGLQDTWKLGSKKDPGYSWSQKNDQHPGSGNQRLDYILANIQGSCYQHTALRRDFDSKEGLDLSDHYGVELTVAPHYAYCSPAAALTDPGEDISRMRINKQGNYQWVHFTNPGTYTFTVASETEHTTPFEITAYRDEDLSTPLKPWKGDSLIDKGVQLSKDTVSFAPSGPFYLRIRPVNEDQTHNKTWTGNINLKVRKHTGVSWDDAIALHPFKETNATMTKADDTGTHPMQKKTYFELRTEQLLSLKKQDFTFTLTQKSVNSSGEYTKPASGTPKEKFGYQLKASIDGPDLFKVNETQVGSLWSLPFVTNTAIPPESGEYRLVVTRPQPTSNIQAHFSMRYTTNLRNLDIMTLRCKDQEDTNILDAEDDDPYLKLNIDGELNRTLWYGDTDENQSHHDPQRILGGSLKTHKIPFTSVESTLYEEDGDGTPDYGDPNAGDTDELLGSLRIESSLLDPGSDALSYKTADFTRDSDAHYRMGYQVHLPGSEYTGE
;
A
#
# COMPACT_ATOMS: atom_id res chain seq x y z
N MET A 1 49.93 -27.94 -55.55
CA MET A 1 48.85 -28.82 -55.03
C MET A 1 48.97 -29.10 -53.53
N MET A 2 49.23 -28.10 -52.66
CA MET A 2 49.23 -28.28 -51.19
C MET A 2 48.82 -26.97 -50.49
N ARG A 3 47.61 -26.45 -50.78
CA ARG A 3 47.04 -25.30 -50.05
C ARG A 3 45.55 -25.40 -49.74
N SER A 4 44.86 -26.50 -50.04
CA SER A 4 43.41 -26.62 -49.78
C SER A 4 43.01 -27.59 -48.65
N THR A 5 43.96 -28.26 -47.98
CA THR A 5 43.64 -29.28 -46.96
C THR A 5 43.52 -28.75 -45.52
N ASN A 6 43.93 -27.50 -45.25
CA ASN A 6 43.91 -26.97 -43.87
C ASN A 6 42.58 -26.33 -43.43
N LYS A 7 41.69 -25.95 -44.36
CA LYS A 7 40.41 -25.31 -43.98
C LYS A 7 39.43 -26.30 -43.35
N SER A 8 39.36 -27.53 -43.87
CA SER A 8 38.49 -28.58 -43.33
C SER A 8 38.94 -29.05 -41.96
N PHE A 9 40.27 -29.11 -41.73
CA PHE A 9 40.81 -29.48 -40.42
C PHE A 9 40.55 -28.40 -39.37
N TYR A 10 40.68 -27.12 -39.74
CA TYR A 10 40.39 -26.00 -38.83
C TYR A 10 38.90 -25.91 -38.47
N LEU A 11 38.01 -26.13 -39.45
CA LEU A 11 36.57 -26.14 -39.21
C LEU A 11 36.15 -27.30 -38.29
N LEU A 12 36.76 -28.49 -38.47
CA LEU A 12 36.55 -29.65 -37.60
C LEU A 12 37.02 -29.36 -36.17
N LEU A 13 38.16 -28.71 -36.01
CA LEU A 13 38.73 -28.37 -34.69
C LEU A 13 37.90 -27.31 -33.96
N VAL A 14 37.36 -26.31 -34.67
CA VAL A 14 36.43 -25.31 -34.10
C VAL A 14 35.10 -25.95 -33.73
N MET A 15 34.56 -26.84 -34.57
CA MET A 15 33.32 -27.58 -34.26
C MET A 15 33.52 -28.51 -33.05
N ILE A 16 34.65 -29.20 -32.94
CA ILE A 16 35.00 -30.03 -31.78
C ILE A 16 35.18 -29.17 -30.53
N LEU A 17 35.79 -27.98 -30.64
CA LEU A 17 35.93 -27.07 -29.50
C LEU A 17 34.57 -26.56 -29.04
N ILE A 18 33.71 -26.09 -29.95
CA ILE A 18 32.34 -25.65 -29.62
C ILE A 18 31.53 -26.80 -29.01
N THR A 19 31.64 -28.01 -29.54
CA THR A 19 30.90 -29.17 -29.01
C THR A 19 31.47 -29.71 -27.71
N THR A 20 32.77 -29.57 -27.43
CA THR A 20 33.38 -30.07 -26.17
C THR A 20 33.48 -29.01 -25.08
N THR A 21 33.44 -27.72 -25.39
CA THR A 21 33.50 -26.65 -24.38
C THR A 21 32.18 -25.92 -24.18
N LEU A 22 31.39 -25.63 -25.23
CA LEU A 22 30.11 -24.93 -25.06
C LEU A 22 28.96 -25.87 -24.67
N ILE A 23 28.89 -27.08 -25.23
CA ILE A 23 27.79 -28.00 -24.91
C ILE A 23 27.78 -28.43 -23.44
N PRO A 24 28.91 -28.83 -22.79
CA PRO A 24 28.87 -29.12 -21.37
C PRO A 24 28.64 -27.87 -20.51
N VAL A 25 29.01 -26.65 -20.94
CA VAL A 25 28.66 -25.42 -20.22
C VAL A 25 27.17 -25.12 -20.31
N ILE A 26 26.54 -25.35 -21.47
CA ILE A 26 25.10 -25.17 -21.68
C ILE A 26 24.30 -26.29 -20.99
N LEU A 27 24.80 -27.54 -20.99
CA LEU A 27 24.16 -28.67 -20.30
C LEU A 27 24.40 -28.66 -18.78
N LEU A 28 25.52 -28.10 -18.28
CA LEU A 28 25.74 -27.88 -16.84
C LEU A 28 24.85 -26.77 -16.30
N THR A 29 24.47 -25.77 -17.11
CA THR A 29 23.44 -24.79 -16.69
C THR A 29 22.03 -25.38 -16.60
N GLU A 30 21.73 -26.48 -17.30
CA GLU A 30 20.44 -27.18 -17.19
C GLU A 30 20.43 -28.28 -16.11
N SER A 31 21.60 -28.72 -15.62
CA SER A 31 21.73 -29.85 -14.69
C SER A 31 21.75 -29.46 -13.20
N TYR A 32 21.63 -28.17 -12.85
CA TYR A 32 21.32 -27.72 -11.48
C TYR A 32 19.81 -27.80 -11.19
N ALA A 33 19.18 -28.90 -11.58
CA ALA A 33 17.78 -29.20 -11.28
C ALA A 33 17.63 -29.74 -9.84
N ALA A 34 18.07 -28.97 -8.85
CA ALA A 34 17.78 -29.21 -7.45
C ALA A 34 16.98 -27.99 -6.93
N GLY A 35 15.65 -28.12 -6.87
CA GLY A 35 14.73 -27.07 -6.44
C GLY A 35 14.17 -26.20 -7.57
N ARG A 36 13.39 -26.79 -8.49
CA ARG A 36 12.63 -25.99 -9.47
C ARG A 36 11.23 -25.75 -8.93
N LEU A 37 10.91 -24.49 -8.67
CA LEU A 37 9.54 -24.06 -8.38
C LEU A 37 8.70 -24.14 -9.68
N ASP A 38 7.49 -24.67 -9.61
CA ASP A 38 6.58 -24.89 -10.76
C ASP A 38 5.22 -24.16 -10.63
N GLY A 39 5.01 -23.38 -9.57
CA GLY A 39 3.82 -22.54 -9.37
C GLY A 39 4.09 -21.36 -8.42
N SER A 40 3.08 -20.54 -8.17
CA SER A 40 3.17 -19.37 -7.28
C SER A 40 2.44 -19.57 -5.97
N TYR A 41 2.95 -18.99 -4.90
CA TYR A 41 2.28 -18.90 -3.61
C TYR A 41 2.51 -17.55 -2.94
N ARG A 42 1.70 -17.24 -1.92
CA ARG A 42 1.74 -15.96 -1.20
C ARG A 42 1.97 -16.16 0.30
N ILE A 43 2.76 -15.28 0.89
CA ILE A 43 3.04 -15.22 2.33
C ILE A 43 2.55 -13.86 2.84
N LEU A 44 1.90 -13.84 3.99
CA LEU A 44 1.59 -12.64 4.76
C LEU A 44 2.33 -12.69 6.10
N SER A 45 2.91 -11.57 6.51
CA SER A 45 3.36 -11.30 7.87
C SER A 45 2.59 -10.09 8.39
N TYR A 46 1.97 -10.18 9.56
CA TYR A 46 1.17 -9.07 10.08
C TYR A 46 1.17 -9.05 11.61
N ASN A 47 1.79 -8.03 12.20
CA ASN A 47 1.52 -7.68 13.59
C ASN A 47 0.07 -7.18 13.66
N VAL A 48 -0.79 -7.85 14.44
CA VAL A 48 -2.22 -7.55 14.52
C VAL A 48 -2.58 -6.71 15.73
N HIS A 49 -1.63 -6.46 16.64
CA HIS A 49 -1.84 -5.63 17.83
C HIS A 49 -3.08 -6.05 18.63
N ALA A 50 -3.23 -7.34 18.92
CA ALA A 50 -4.31 -7.89 19.74
C ALA A 50 -3.78 -8.13 21.16
N LYS A 51 -3.76 -7.06 21.96
CA LYS A 51 -3.34 -7.07 23.36
C LYS A 51 -4.47 -7.51 24.29
N GLU A 52 -4.14 -8.16 25.41
CA GLU A 52 -5.13 -8.45 26.45
C GLU A 52 -5.67 -7.16 27.11
N PRO A 53 -6.99 -7.05 27.35
CA PRO A 53 -7.60 -5.89 28.02
C PRO A 53 -7.17 -5.69 29.49
N PHE A 54 -6.70 -6.74 30.18
CA PHE A 54 -6.58 -6.74 31.64
C PHE A 54 -5.27 -6.10 32.18
N LEU A 55 -4.30 -5.81 31.30
CA LEU A 55 -3.02 -5.21 31.70
C LEU A 55 -3.06 -3.68 31.83
N GLU A 56 -4.16 -3.04 31.44
CA GLU A 56 -4.35 -1.60 31.68
C GLU A 56 -4.95 -1.40 33.07
N GLU A 57 -4.14 -0.92 34.03
CA GLU A 57 -4.52 -0.72 35.45
C GLU A 57 -5.65 0.32 35.68
N THR A 58 -6.33 0.77 34.63
CA THR A 58 -7.52 1.62 34.68
C THR A 58 -8.74 0.81 34.28
N PRO A 59 -9.55 0.30 35.24
CA PRO A 59 -10.72 -0.55 34.98
C PRO A 59 -11.89 0.16 34.27
N PHE A 60 -11.65 1.32 33.64
CA PHE A 60 -12.67 2.24 33.14
C PHE A 60 -12.25 3.06 31.91
N ASP A 61 -11.07 2.84 31.33
CA ASP A 61 -10.88 3.20 29.92
C ASP A 61 -11.11 1.90 29.16
N ASP A 62 -12.34 1.73 28.66
CA ASP A 62 -12.74 0.71 27.68
C ASP A 62 -11.67 0.57 26.58
N ASP A 63 -11.73 -0.53 25.85
CA ASP A 63 -11.13 -0.79 24.52
C ASP A 63 -11.23 0.43 23.53
N THR A 64 -10.57 1.55 23.83
CA THR A 64 -10.74 2.84 23.15
C THR A 64 -9.71 3.04 22.05
N GLU A 65 -8.69 2.17 21.96
CA GLU A 65 -7.69 2.25 20.90
C GLU A 65 -8.34 1.97 19.54
N TYR A 66 -9.17 0.93 19.46
CA TYR A 66 -9.98 0.62 18.28
C TYR A 66 -11.46 0.82 18.57
N PRO A 67 -12.23 1.54 17.71
CA PRO A 67 -13.66 1.75 17.92
C PRO A 67 -14.50 0.51 17.53
N MET A 68 -14.07 -0.68 17.96
CA MET A 68 -14.74 -1.97 17.75
C MET A 68 -14.26 -2.99 18.77
N ASN A 69 -15.12 -3.95 19.14
CA ASN A 69 -14.71 -5.06 20.00
C ASN A 69 -13.64 -5.93 19.31
N ALA A 70 -12.81 -6.58 20.13
CA ALA A 70 -11.67 -7.35 19.65
C ALA A 70 -12.07 -8.54 18.76
N LYS A 71 -13.17 -9.23 19.07
CA LYS A 71 -13.69 -10.37 18.27
C LYS A 71 -14.09 -9.95 16.84
N ASP A 72 -14.81 -8.84 16.69
CA ASP A 72 -15.20 -8.29 15.40
C ASP A 72 -13.97 -7.80 14.62
N ARG A 73 -12.98 -7.21 15.31
CA ARG A 73 -11.69 -6.85 14.69
C ARG A 73 -10.95 -8.07 14.16
N GLY A 74 -10.82 -9.12 14.97
CA GLY A 74 -10.25 -10.41 14.59
C GLY A 74 -10.97 -11.00 13.37
N LYS A 75 -12.31 -10.95 13.36
CA LYS A 75 -13.13 -11.37 12.22
C LYS A 75 -12.89 -10.56 10.96
N MET A 76 -12.80 -9.23 11.05
CA MET A 76 -12.49 -8.38 9.88
C MET A 76 -11.10 -8.66 9.32
N ILE A 77 -10.10 -8.81 10.19
CA ILE A 77 -8.75 -9.23 9.79
C ILE A 77 -8.80 -10.60 9.11
N GLY A 78 -9.52 -11.57 9.67
CA GLY A 78 -9.74 -12.89 9.09
C GLY A 78 -10.34 -12.83 7.68
N GLN A 79 -11.37 -12.00 7.47
CA GLN A 79 -11.97 -11.79 6.15
C GLN A 79 -11.00 -11.18 5.14
N HIS A 80 -10.18 -10.20 5.55
CA HIS A 80 -9.14 -9.63 4.70
C HIS A 80 -8.07 -10.65 4.32
N ILE A 81 -7.65 -11.49 5.26
CA ILE A 81 -6.72 -12.61 5.03
C ILE A 81 -7.32 -13.62 4.05
N LEU A 82 -8.60 -13.99 4.20
CA LEU A 82 -9.31 -14.87 3.25
C LEU A 82 -9.34 -14.30 1.84
N ASN A 83 -9.72 -13.01 1.72
CA ASN A 83 -9.79 -12.31 0.44
C ASN A 83 -8.41 -12.17 -0.23
N GLY A 84 -7.34 -12.13 0.57
CA GLY A 84 -5.97 -12.16 0.10
C GLY A 84 -5.52 -13.50 -0.50
N ASP A 85 -6.23 -14.60 -0.27
CA ASP A 85 -5.85 -15.96 -0.72
C ASP A 85 -4.38 -16.31 -0.43
N TYR A 86 -3.90 -15.98 0.77
CA TYR A 86 -2.54 -16.31 1.20
C TYR A 86 -2.36 -17.82 1.40
N ASP A 87 -1.14 -18.32 1.19
CA ASP A 87 -0.86 -19.74 1.38
C ASP A 87 -0.22 -20.01 2.76
N ILE A 88 0.54 -19.03 3.26
CA ILE A 88 1.15 -18.99 4.59
C ILE A 88 0.85 -17.62 5.20
N VAL A 89 0.39 -17.59 6.45
CA VAL A 89 0.11 -16.38 7.21
C VAL A 89 0.86 -16.47 8.54
N VAL A 90 1.63 -15.44 8.85
CA VAL A 90 2.37 -15.27 10.10
C VAL A 90 1.79 -14.05 10.79
N LEU A 91 1.33 -14.21 12.03
CA LEU A 91 0.81 -13.12 12.84
C LEU A 91 1.68 -12.92 14.08
N SER A 92 1.75 -11.68 14.53
CA SER A 92 2.42 -11.26 15.77
C SER A 92 1.47 -10.44 16.63
N GLU A 93 1.68 -10.46 17.94
CA GLU A 93 0.80 -9.86 18.95
C GLU A 93 -0.64 -10.37 18.90
N VAL A 94 -0.80 -11.69 18.82
CA VAL A 94 -2.10 -12.36 19.04
C VAL A 94 -2.20 -12.77 20.52
N PHE A 95 -2.24 -11.81 21.44
CA PHE A 95 -2.26 -12.08 22.88
C PHE A 95 -3.68 -12.22 23.47
N ASP A 96 -4.67 -11.52 22.89
CA ASP A 96 -6.02 -11.42 23.46
C ASP A 96 -6.81 -12.75 23.41
N GLU A 97 -6.68 -13.54 24.48
CA GLU A 97 -7.48 -14.72 24.79
C GLU A 97 -8.50 -14.41 25.90
N SER A 98 -9.48 -13.57 25.58
CA SER A 98 -10.51 -13.26 26.57
C SER A 98 -11.36 -14.48 26.94
N THR A 99 -11.49 -14.73 28.24
CA THR A 99 -12.46 -15.70 28.78
C THR A 99 -13.93 -15.31 28.55
N THR A 100 -14.20 -14.07 28.10
CA THR A 100 -15.54 -13.65 27.71
C THR A 100 -15.75 -13.91 26.21
N PRO A 101 -16.70 -14.78 25.81
CA PRO A 101 -16.87 -15.22 24.41
C PRO A 101 -17.14 -14.11 23.39
N ASP A 102 -17.48 -12.90 23.82
CA ASP A 102 -17.81 -11.78 22.93
C ASP A 102 -16.61 -10.83 22.70
N SER A 103 -15.46 -11.07 23.33
CA SER A 103 -14.26 -10.22 23.18
C SER A 103 -12.99 -11.02 22.86
N ASP A 104 -13.11 -12.27 22.42
CA ASP A 104 -11.97 -13.10 22.04
C ASP A 104 -11.57 -12.78 20.59
N PHE A 105 -10.45 -12.06 20.42
CA PHE A 105 -9.89 -11.72 19.12
C PHE A 105 -9.56 -12.97 18.30
N GLN A 106 -8.93 -13.96 18.94
CA GLN A 106 -8.46 -15.19 18.31
C GLN A 106 -9.64 -16.03 17.82
N GLU A 107 -10.72 -16.16 18.60
CA GLU A 107 -11.95 -16.81 18.17
C GLU A 107 -12.52 -16.14 16.91
N GLY A 108 -12.66 -14.81 16.93
CA GLY A 108 -13.18 -14.05 15.78
C GLY A 108 -12.33 -14.22 14.52
N LEU A 109 -11.01 -14.26 14.68
CA LEU A 109 -10.04 -14.50 13.60
C LEU A 109 -10.15 -15.93 13.05
N LEU A 110 -10.16 -16.95 13.92
CA LEU A 110 -10.15 -18.35 13.54
C LEU A 110 -11.48 -18.84 12.98
N ASP A 111 -12.61 -18.28 13.41
CA ASP A 111 -13.95 -18.54 12.86
C ASP A 111 -14.01 -18.33 11.35
N GLU A 112 -13.29 -17.34 10.83
CA GLU A 112 -13.20 -17.06 9.40
C GLU A 112 -12.18 -17.98 8.72
N LEU A 113 -11.06 -18.26 9.37
CA LEU A 113 -9.88 -18.84 8.73
C LEU A 113 -9.80 -20.38 8.76
N MET A 114 -10.37 -21.04 9.77
CA MET A 114 -10.09 -22.45 10.05
C MET A 114 -10.44 -23.41 8.90
N ASP A 115 -11.50 -23.12 8.15
CA ASP A 115 -11.92 -23.93 7.00
C ASP A 115 -10.90 -23.88 5.85
N LYS A 116 -10.19 -22.75 5.71
CA LYS A 116 -9.23 -22.51 4.64
C LYS A 116 -7.81 -22.91 5.02
N TYR A 117 -7.48 -22.85 6.30
CA TYR A 117 -6.15 -23.13 6.84
C TYR A 117 -6.20 -24.34 7.80
N PRO A 118 -6.13 -25.57 7.24
CA PRO A 118 -6.29 -26.79 8.03
C PRO A 118 -5.08 -27.09 8.94
N TYR A 119 -3.95 -26.42 8.72
CA TYR A 119 -2.74 -26.55 9.52
C TYR A 119 -2.42 -25.21 10.15
N ARG A 120 -2.35 -25.17 11.48
CA ARG A 120 -2.11 -23.94 12.22
C ARG A 120 -1.37 -24.18 13.53
N ILE A 121 -0.53 -23.23 13.89
CA ILE A 121 0.01 -23.01 15.23
C ILE A 121 -0.84 -21.87 15.78
N GLU A 122 -1.63 -22.16 16.82
CA GLU A 122 -2.60 -21.24 17.40
C GLU A 122 -1.94 -20.42 18.51
N GLU A 123 -1.19 -21.09 19.38
CA GLU A 123 -0.52 -20.48 20.55
C GLU A 123 0.90 -21.07 20.70
N LEU A 124 1.82 -20.28 21.24
CA LEU A 124 3.19 -20.68 21.55
C LEU A 124 3.59 -20.15 22.92
N GLY A 125 4.01 -21.05 23.80
CA GLY A 125 4.32 -20.75 25.21
C GLY A 125 3.52 -21.62 26.18
N ASP A 126 4.02 -21.75 27.42
CA ASP A 126 3.33 -22.45 28.52
C ASP A 126 2.71 -21.44 29.49
N MET A 127 1.41 -21.18 29.32
CA MET A 127 0.61 -20.41 30.28
C MET A 127 0.48 -21.11 31.64
N GLY A 128 0.70 -22.42 31.71
CA GLY A 128 0.67 -23.22 32.94
C GLY A 128 1.86 -22.99 33.88
N MET A 129 3.03 -22.61 33.35
CA MET A 129 4.20 -22.19 34.15
C MET A 129 4.16 -20.71 34.54
N ALA A 130 3.37 -19.89 33.85
CA ALA A 130 3.26 -18.45 34.05
C ALA A 130 2.63 -18.07 35.41
N PHE A 131 1.87 -18.98 36.05
CA PHE A 131 1.16 -18.69 37.30
C PHE A 131 1.53 -19.63 38.45
N ASN A 132 2.54 -19.26 39.26
CA ASN A 132 2.65 -19.78 40.63
C ASN A 132 2.20 -18.69 41.63
N PRO A 133 0.91 -18.63 41.99
CA PRO A 133 0.36 -17.59 42.87
C PRO A 133 0.87 -17.70 44.32
N LEU A 134 1.76 -18.65 44.64
CA LEU A 134 2.29 -18.89 45.98
C LEU A 134 3.74 -18.46 46.17
N ASP A 135 4.44 -17.96 45.14
CA ASP A 135 5.79 -17.41 45.27
C ASP A 135 5.84 -15.89 45.06
N PRO A 136 5.57 -15.08 46.11
CA PRO A 136 5.48 -13.63 46.02
C PRO A 136 6.84 -12.91 45.88
N VAL A 137 7.92 -13.63 45.58
CA VAL A 137 9.29 -13.09 45.55
C VAL A 137 9.90 -13.08 44.15
N ASP A 138 9.35 -13.83 43.20
CA ASP A 138 9.82 -13.80 41.81
C ASP A 138 9.06 -12.73 41.04
N THR A 139 9.71 -11.61 40.77
CA THR A 139 9.16 -10.49 39.97
C THR A 139 9.16 -10.77 38.47
N ASP A 140 9.65 -11.94 38.04
CA ASP A 140 9.73 -12.38 36.65
C ASP A 140 8.43 -13.11 36.25
N PHE A 141 7.30 -12.43 36.39
CA PHE A 141 6.00 -12.96 35.99
C PHE A 141 5.85 -12.83 34.48
N VAL A 142 6.11 -13.93 33.77
CA VAL A 142 5.45 -14.15 32.48
C VAL A 142 3.94 -14.19 32.74
N ARG A 143 3.17 -13.43 31.96
CA ARG A 143 1.71 -13.32 32.03
C ARG A 143 1.03 -13.70 30.72
N GLU A 144 1.73 -13.50 29.62
CA GLU A 144 1.26 -13.68 28.27
C GLU A 144 2.01 -14.84 27.60
N ASP A 145 1.38 -15.42 26.60
CA ASP A 145 2.01 -16.32 25.64
C ASP A 145 3.03 -15.53 24.77
N SER A 146 3.45 -16.10 23.64
CA SER A 146 4.35 -15.39 22.71
C SER A 146 3.67 -14.38 21.79
N GLY A 147 2.35 -14.43 21.67
CA GLY A 147 1.55 -13.69 20.69
C GLY A 147 1.86 -14.08 19.23
N LEU A 148 2.44 -15.25 18.98
CA LEU A 148 2.83 -15.71 17.66
C LEU A 148 1.91 -16.79 17.13
N MET A 149 1.33 -16.54 15.95
CA MET A 149 0.44 -17.49 15.28
C MET A 149 0.92 -17.75 13.85
N LEU A 150 0.73 -18.99 13.37
CA LEU A 150 0.97 -19.34 11.97
C LEU A 150 -0.18 -20.16 11.40
N LEU A 151 -0.72 -19.73 10.26
CA LEU A 151 -1.74 -20.46 9.51
C LEU A 151 -1.21 -20.85 8.13
N THR A 152 -1.46 -22.08 7.68
CA THR A 152 -0.99 -22.53 6.37
C THR A 152 -1.92 -23.52 5.68
N LYS A 153 -1.94 -23.43 4.35
CA LYS A 153 -2.59 -24.42 3.47
C LYS A 153 -1.67 -25.61 3.20
N PHE A 154 -0.37 -25.46 3.45
CA PHE A 154 0.64 -26.45 3.08
C PHE A 154 0.77 -27.52 4.15
N LYS A 155 0.90 -28.77 3.69
CA LYS A 155 0.94 -29.91 4.57
C LYS A 155 2.24 -29.93 5.39
N PRO A 156 2.20 -30.16 6.71
CA PRO A 156 3.39 -30.37 7.53
C PRO A 156 4.22 -31.57 7.04
N LEU A 157 5.55 -31.42 7.11
CA LEU A 157 6.51 -32.47 6.76
C LEU A 157 7.40 -32.81 7.95
N GLU A 158 7.22 -34.02 8.47
CA GLU A 158 8.03 -34.56 9.56
C GLU A 158 9.52 -34.59 9.23
N ASN A 159 10.34 -34.20 10.21
CA ASN A 159 11.79 -34.26 10.13
C ASN A 159 12.31 -35.41 11.01
N GLU A 160 12.22 -36.65 10.50
CA GLU A 160 12.65 -37.87 11.22
C GLU A 160 14.11 -37.81 11.72
N ASP A 161 14.97 -37.05 11.03
CA ASP A 161 16.37 -36.86 11.43
C ASP A 161 16.49 -35.92 12.63
N LEU A 162 15.64 -34.90 12.73
CA LEU A 162 15.58 -33.98 13.86
C LEU A 162 14.96 -34.67 15.07
N GLU A 163 13.91 -35.46 14.89
CA GLU A 163 13.26 -36.22 15.96
C GLU A 163 14.27 -37.12 16.70
N LYS A 164 15.16 -37.79 15.97
CA LYS A 164 16.25 -38.60 16.57
C LYS A 164 17.21 -37.75 17.38
N VAL A 165 17.54 -36.55 16.90
CA VAL A 165 18.47 -35.65 17.58
C VAL A 165 17.84 -35.00 18.80
N VAL A 166 16.58 -34.60 18.74
CA VAL A 166 15.84 -34.07 19.90
C VAL A 166 15.76 -35.12 21.00
N LYS A 167 15.40 -36.37 20.68
CA LYS A 167 15.43 -37.49 21.64
C LYS A 167 16.81 -37.76 22.24
N ASP A 168 17.87 -37.55 21.46
CA ASP A 168 19.25 -37.65 21.95
C ASP A 168 19.62 -36.43 22.83
N MET A 169 19.07 -35.24 22.56
CA MET A 169 19.31 -33.98 23.28
C MET A 169 18.50 -33.84 24.58
N GLU A 170 17.31 -34.42 24.69
CA GLU A 170 16.54 -34.49 25.95
C GLU A 170 17.35 -35.12 27.11
N ASN A 171 18.39 -35.89 26.78
CA ASN A 171 19.31 -36.50 27.75
C ASN A 171 20.50 -35.60 28.13
N LEU A 172 20.61 -34.40 27.57
CA LEU A 172 21.67 -33.43 27.86
C LEU A 172 21.16 -32.32 28.77
N PRO A 173 21.73 -32.14 29.97
CA PRO A 173 21.45 -30.97 30.79
C PRO A 173 22.05 -29.74 30.10
N ASP A 174 21.24 -28.72 29.83
CA ASP A 174 21.62 -27.35 29.40
C ASP A 174 21.94 -27.06 27.92
N THR A 175 21.64 -27.91 26.94
CA THR A 175 21.81 -27.50 25.53
C THR A 175 20.50 -27.03 24.89
N GLY A 176 20.13 -25.76 25.09
CA GLY A 176 19.19 -25.01 24.25
C GLY A 176 17.80 -25.64 24.12
N ARG A 177 16.91 -25.31 25.06
CA ARG A 177 15.53 -25.78 25.11
C ARG A 177 14.77 -25.29 23.87
N PHE A 178 14.58 -26.18 22.90
CA PHE A 178 13.49 -26.05 21.95
C PHE A 178 12.70 -27.35 21.98
N SER A 179 11.38 -27.25 21.86
CA SER A 179 10.48 -28.40 21.91
C SER A 179 9.78 -28.59 20.57
N CYS A 180 9.47 -29.85 20.21
CA CYS A 180 8.63 -30.18 19.06
C CYS A 180 7.16 -30.46 19.46
N GLU A 181 6.90 -30.62 20.76
CA GLU A 181 5.63 -31.11 21.30
C GLU A 181 5.12 -30.26 22.47
N GLU A 182 6.00 -29.87 23.39
CA GLU A 182 5.65 -29.03 24.56
C GLU A 182 5.48 -27.57 24.13
N ASP A 183 4.53 -26.88 24.78
CA ASP A 183 4.31 -25.43 24.69
C ASP A 183 3.95 -24.92 23.29
N ILE A 184 3.26 -25.76 22.52
CA ILE A 184 2.79 -25.46 21.16
C ILE A 184 1.35 -25.94 21.03
N ASP A 185 0.38 -25.02 20.97
CA ASP A 185 -0.96 -25.38 20.53
C ASP A 185 -1.02 -25.37 19.01
N ALA A 186 -1.45 -26.49 18.43
CA ALA A 186 -1.45 -26.69 16.99
C ALA A 186 -2.56 -27.63 16.53
N SER A 187 -3.21 -27.25 15.43
CA SER A 187 -4.20 -28.06 14.74
C SER A 187 -3.69 -28.53 13.37
N GLY A 188 -3.96 -29.80 13.04
CA GLY A 188 -3.59 -30.42 11.77
C GLY A 188 -2.13 -30.88 11.68
N PHE A 189 -1.30 -30.52 12.66
CA PHE A 189 0.04 -31.09 12.84
C PHE A 189 -0.05 -32.46 13.51
N THR A 190 0.90 -33.35 13.20
CA THR A 190 0.95 -34.63 13.91
C THR A 190 1.48 -34.41 15.33
N VAL A 191 0.98 -35.22 16.27
CA VAL A 191 1.48 -35.25 17.65
C VAL A 191 2.84 -35.93 17.70
N GLU A 192 3.10 -36.88 16.80
CA GLU A 192 4.34 -37.67 16.74
C GLU A 192 5.28 -37.14 15.65
N GLY A 193 6.39 -36.52 16.04
CA GLY A 193 7.46 -36.06 15.13
C GLY A 193 7.75 -34.56 15.20
N CYS A 194 8.84 -34.15 14.54
CA CYS A 194 9.26 -32.74 14.49
C CYS A 194 8.96 -32.12 13.12
N SER A 195 7.70 -31.72 12.90
CA SER A 195 7.30 -30.83 11.79
C SER A 195 7.07 -29.37 12.25
N LYS A 196 7.09 -29.15 13.56
CA LYS A 196 7.00 -27.85 14.23
C LYS A 196 7.96 -27.82 15.41
N ALA A 197 8.39 -26.63 15.82
CA ALA A 197 9.15 -26.44 17.05
C ALA A 197 9.07 -24.99 17.54
N TRP A 198 9.36 -24.81 18.82
CA TRP A 198 9.33 -23.54 19.53
C TRP A 198 10.61 -23.32 20.31
N HIS A 199 11.13 -22.09 20.29
CA HIS A 199 12.27 -21.68 21.09
C HIS A 199 12.00 -20.31 21.74
N PRO A 200 11.72 -20.26 23.06
CA PRO A 200 11.55 -18.99 23.78
C PRO A 200 12.91 -18.28 23.92
N PHE A 201 12.89 -16.96 23.92
CA PHE A 201 14.10 -16.17 24.11
C PHE A 201 14.59 -16.24 25.56
N SER A 202 15.91 -16.29 25.71
CA SER A 202 16.55 -16.26 27.03
C SER A 202 16.74 -14.85 27.59
N ASP A 203 16.61 -13.83 26.75
CA ASP A 203 16.78 -12.42 27.10
C ASP A 203 15.61 -11.60 26.58
N SER A 204 15.07 -10.78 27.46
CA SER A 204 13.97 -9.84 27.24
C SER A 204 14.11 -8.69 28.25
N ASP A 205 13.52 -7.56 27.95
CA ASP A 205 13.57 -6.38 28.82
C ASP A 205 12.21 -5.70 28.90
N HIS A 206 11.95 -5.04 30.02
CA HIS A 206 10.81 -4.13 30.17
C HIS A 206 9.46 -4.88 29.97
N PRO A 207 8.36 -4.31 29.42
CA PRO A 207 7.10 -5.07 29.28
C PRO A 207 7.20 -6.38 28.50
N ASP A 208 8.19 -6.52 27.61
CA ASP A 208 8.42 -7.78 26.89
C ASP A 208 8.82 -8.95 27.80
N ASN A 209 9.28 -8.71 29.05
CA ASN A 209 9.48 -9.75 30.06
C ASN A 209 8.18 -10.41 30.53
N MET A 210 7.03 -9.80 30.25
CA MET A 210 5.72 -10.34 30.62
C MET A 210 5.17 -11.31 29.58
N ALA A 211 5.82 -11.48 28.42
CA ALA A 211 5.41 -12.39 27.37
C ALA A 211 6.48 -13.46 27.11
N GLN A 212 6.08 -14.68 26.76
CA GLN A 212 7.01 -15.71 26.32
C GLN A 212 7.47 -15.47 24.88
N LYS A 213 8.09 -14.33 24.58
CA LYS A 213 8.59 -14.05 23.23
C LYS A 213 9.65 -15.06 22.79
N GLY A 214 9.74 -15.30 21.48
CA GLY A 214 10.64 -16.30 20.93
C GLY A 214 10.52 -16.47 19.42
N VAL A 215 10.91 -17.65 18.94
CA VAL A 215 10.82 -18.03 17.52
C VAL A 215 10.13 -19.38 17.33
N GLY A 216 9.04 -19.35 16.57
CA GLY A 216 8.35 -20.53 16.07
C GLY A 216 8.98 -21.02 14.76
N TRP A 217 8.88 -22.32 14.51
CA TRP A 217 9.28 -22.95 13.27
C TRP A 217 8.27 -24.00 12.83
N VAL A 218 7.98 -24.02 11.53
CA VAL A 218 7.29 -25.13 10.87
C VAL A 218 8.03 -25.56 9.61
N ARG A 219 7.97 -26.86 9.32
CA ARG A 219 8.47 -27.44 8.07
C ARG A 219 7.32 -28.00 7.27
N LEU A 220 7.17 -27.49 6.05
CA LEU A 220 6.01 -27.73 5.20
C LEU A 220 6.41 -28.32 3.86
N GLU A 221 5.49 -29.06 3.27
CA GLU A 221 5.53 -29.49 1.88
C GLU A 221 5.33 -28.27 0.99
N ASN A 222 6.30 -27.95 0.15
CA ASN A 222 6.12 -26.96 -0.88
C ASN A 222 5.39 -27.64 -2.06
N PRO A 223 4.09 -27.39 -2.30
CA PRO A 223 3.36 -28.08 -3.38
C PRO A 223 3.87 -27.69 -4.77
N HIS A 224 4.75 -26.70 -4.85
CA HIS A 224 5.31 -26.18 -6.09
C HIS A 224 6.77 -26.55 -6.29
N SER A 225 7.44 -27.25 -5.36
CA SER A 225 8.82 -27.68 -5.54
C SER A 225 9.09 -29.01 -4.85
N SER A 226 10.21 -29.66 -5.16
CA SER A 226 10.66 -30.85 -4.43
C SER A 226 11.30 -30.53 -3.08
N ASN A 227 11.52 -29.25 -2.79
CA ASN A 227 12.21 -28.80 -1.59
C ASN A 227 11.17 -28.49 -0.51
N PRO A 228 11.33 -28.99 0.72
CA PRO A 228 10.58 -28.49 1.85
C PRO A 228 10.78 -26.99 2.03
N ILE A 229 9.74 -26.31 2.54
CA ILE A 229 9.85 -24.93 2.99
C ILE A 229 9.84 -24.89 4.52
N ASN A 230 10.82 -24.21 5.08
CA ASN A 230 10.93 -23.95 6.51
C ASN A 230 10.51 -22.50 6.75
N VAL A 231 9.49 -22.30 7.57
CA VAL A 231 9.00 -20.98 7.96
C VAL A 231 9.35 -20.78 9.42
N PHE A 232 10.20 -19.79 9.67
CA PHE A 232 10.51 -19.27 10.98
C PHE A 232 9.70 -18.00 11.17
N PHE A 233 9.13 -17.82 12.35
CA PHE A 233 8.33 -16.64 12.67
C PHE A 233 8.59 -16.18 14.09
N SER A 234 8.69 -14.87 14.28
CA SER A 234 9.17 -14.29 15.53
C SER A 234 8.73 -12.84 15.69
N HIS A 235 8.67 -12.41 16.95
CA HIS A 235 8.47 -11.02 17.35
C HIS A 235 9.50 -10.68 18.46
N PRO A 236 10.71 -10.20 18.09
CA PRO A 236 11.77 -9.84 19.03
C PRO A 236 11.46 -8.57 19.85
N GLN A 237 12.40 -8.23 20.73
CA GLN A 237 12.34 -7.12 21.69
C GLN A 237 11.97 -5.78 21.05
N ALA A 238 10.93 -5.14 21.57
CA ALA A 238 10.50 -3.79 21.17
C ALA A 238 11.46 -2.70 21.70
N SER A 239 11.33 -1.49 21.16
CA SER A 239 12.05 -0.31 21.69
C SER A 239 11.16 0.44 22.68
N TYR A 240 11.69 0.83 23.86
CA TYR A 240 10.92 1.55 24.88
C TYR A 240 11.58 2.87 25.26
N GLY A 241 10.79 3.95 25.18
CA GLY A 241 11.27 5.30 25.48
C GLY A 241 12.49 5.71 24.64
N ASP A 242 13.55 6.15 25.30
CA ASP A 242 14.81 6.54 24.65
C ASP A 242 15.79 5.36 24.47
N ASP A 243 15.50 4.17 25.03
CA ASP A 243 16.36 3.00 24.91
C ASP A 243 15.96 2.14 23.69
N PRO A 244 16.85 1.98 22.70
CA PRO A 244 16.55 1.15 21.54
C PRO A 244 16.60 -0.37 21.82
N HIS A 245 17.08 -0.85 22.97
CA HIS A 245 17.22 -2.28 23.32
C HIS A 245 17.97 -3.15 22.27
N LEU A 246 18.97 -2.54 21.61
CA LEU A 246 19.73 -3.16 20.50
C LEU A 246 20.44 -4.45 20.90
N GLU A 247 21.02 -4.52 22.10
CA GLU A 247 21.81 -5.69 22.51
C GLU A 247 20.91 -6.89 22.83
N THR A 248 19.72 -6.67 23.39
CA THR A 248 18.71 -7.72 23.60
C THR A 248 18.26 -8.31 22.27
N ARG A 249 17.85 -7.47 21.30
CA ARG A 249 17.49 -7.96 19.95
C ARG A 249 18.63 -8.71 19.28
N LYS A 250 19.87 -8.22 19.41
CA LYS A 250 21.06 -8.89 18.85
C LYS A 250 21.30 -10.28 19.47
N GLN A 251 21.07 -10.44 20.77
CA GLN A 251 21.10 -11.75 21.42
C GLN A 251 19.97 -12.65 20.89
N GLN A 252 18.74 -12.14 20.83
CA GLN A 252 17.59 -12.87 20.29
C GLN A 252 17.80 -13.30 18.83
N PHE A 253 18.37 -12.46 17.97
CA PHE A 253 18.73 -12.87 16.59
C PHE A 253 19.82 -13.95 16.56
N THR A 254 20.74 -13.95 17.52
CA THR A 254 21.75 -15.02 17.67
C THR A 254 21.08 -16.33 18.09
N GLU A 255 20.06 -16.27 18.94
CA GLU A 255 19.22 -17.40 19.34
C GLU A 255 18.42 -17.92 18.14
N ILE A 256 17.73 -17.06 17.38
CA ILE A 256 17.05 -17.40 16.12
C ILE A 256 18.00 -18.13 15.18
N LYS A 257 19.19 -17.55 14.94
CA LYS A 257 20.20 -18.12 14.05
C LYS A 257 20.64 -19.51 14.50
N THR A 258 20.86 -19.68 15.80
CA THR A 258 21.28 -20.96 16.40
C THR A 258 20.16 -21.99 16.28
N PHE A 259 18.93 -21.61 16.56
CA PHE A 259 17.75 -22.44 16.40
C PHE A 259 17.56 -22.89 14.95
N MET A 260 17.67 -21.98 13.98
CA MET A 260 17.64 -22.29 12.54
C MET A 260 18.72 -23.31 12.17
N ASP A 261 19.98 -23.10 12.59
CA ASP A 261 21.08 -24.02 12.29
C ASP A 261 20.84 -25.44 12.87
N ASN A 262 20.17 -25.52 14.03
CA ASN A 262 19.81 -26.77 14.69
C ASN A 262 18.68 -27.50 13.96
N VAL A 263 17.53 -26.87 13.74
CA VAL A 263 16.37 -27.54 13.12
C VAL A 263 16.59 -27.89 11.64
N LEU A 264 17.35 -27.06 10.92
CA LEU A 264 17.80 -27.34 9.55
C LEU A 264 18.94 -28.36 9.50
N MET A 265 19.50 -28.74 10.65
CA MET A 265 20.56 -29.75 10.75
C MET A 265 21.79 -29.44 9.91
N ARG A 266 22.14 -28.14 9.75
CA ARG A 266 23.13 -27.67 8.76
C ARG A 266 24.53 -28.23 8.97
N LYS A 267 24.91 -28.53 10.23
CA LYS A 267 26.20 -29.18 10.55
C LYS A 267 26.25 -30.62 10.03
N LYS A 268 25.14 -31.35 10.09
CA LYS A 268 25.04 -32.76 9.66
C LYS A 268 24.77 -32.87 8.16
N PHE A 269 23.97 -31.97 7.61
CA PHE A 269 23.54 -31.97 6.20
C PHE A 269 23.80 -30.61 5.52
N PRO A 270 25.05 -30.18 5.36
CA PRO A 270 25.38 -28.83 4.85
C PRO A 270 24.97 -28.58 3.40
N ASN A 271 24.67 -29.63 2.63
CA ASN A 271 24.25 -29.55 1.23
C ASN A 271 22.75 -29.84 1.05
N ARG A 272 21.98 -29.95 2.14
CA ARG A 272 20.53 -30.12 2.06
C ARG A 272 19.93 -28.80 1.57
N ILE A 273 19.22 -28.87 0.45
CA ILE A 273 18.61 -27.71 -0.18
C ILE A 273 17.16 -27.67 0.27
N GLU A 274 16.82 -26.67 1.09
CA GLU A 274 15.45 -26.37 1.52
C GLU A 274 15.19 -24.88 1.33
N ASP A 275 13.93 -24.55 1.11
CA ASP A 275 13.47 -23.17 1.07
C ASP A 275 13.35 -22.67 2.51
N ILE A 276 13.73 -21.42 2.76
CA ILE A 276 13.76 -20.84 4.11
C ILE A 276 13.09 -19.47 4.07
N VAL A 277 12.20 -19.23 5.03
CA VAL A 277 11.54 -17.95 5.27
C VAL A 277 11.69 -17.60 6.76
N LEU A 278 12.04 -16.36 7.06
CA LEU A 278 11.92 -15.76 8.38
C LEU A 278 10.98 -14.55 8.25
N ALA A 279 9.85 -14.58 8.95
CA ALA A 279 8.82 -13.55 8.85
C ALA A 279 8.35 -13.07 10.23
N GLY A 280 7.91 -11.82 10.33
CA GLY A 280 7.37 -11.24 11.56
C GLY A 280 7.72 -9.77 11.69
N ASP A 281 7.24 -9.17 12.78
CA ASP A 281 7.77 -7.90 13.27
C ASP A 281 9.14 -8.16 13.91
N LEU A 282 10.22 -7.71 13.26
CA LEU A 282 11.56 -7.93 13.79
C LEU A 282 12.05 -6.77 14.67
N ASN A 283 11.25 -5.72 14.86
CA ASN A 283 11.59 -4.54 15.66
C ASN A 283 12.92 -3.85 15.28
N VAL A 284 13.40 -4.06 14.04
CA VAL A 284 14.63 -3.45 13.52
C VAL A 284 14.28 -2.46 12.43
N ILE A 285 14.60 -1.19 12.62
CA ILE A 285 14.36 -0.16 11.60
C ILE A 285 15.27 -0.41 10.40
N ALA A 286 14.67 -0.50 9.21
CA ALA A 286 15.38 -0.70 7.96
C ALA A 286 16.50 0.32 7.68
N ASP A 287 17.55 -0.14 6.98
CA ASP A 287 18.72 0.65 6.55
C ASP A 287 19.59 1.23 7.68
N THR A 288 19.28 0.96 8.94
CA THR A 288 20.12 1.28 10.11
C THR A 288 21.35 0.37 10.22
N ASP A 289 22.23 0.66 11.17
CA ASP A 289 23.38 -0.19 11.49
C ASP A 289 22.92 -1.55 12.04
N GLU A 290 21.91 -1.55 12.89
CA GLU A 290 21.28 -2.77 13.43
C GLU A 290 20.70 -3.65 12.31
N TYR A 291 20.00 -3.05 11.33
CA TYR A 291 19.53 -3.78 10.15
C TYR A 291 20.67 -4.47 9.40
N ARG A 292 21.82 -3.80 9.22
CA ARG A 292 22.97 -4.41 8.54
C ARG A 292 23.56 -5.55 9.36
N ASP A 293 23.61 -5.43 10.68
CA ASP A 293 24.10 -6.48 11.57
C ASP A 293 23.17 -7.72 11.54
N MET A 294 21.85 -7.50 11.58
CA MET A 294 20.85 -8.56 11.40
C MET A 294 21.02 -9.26 10.05
N MET A 295 21.10 -8.51 8.94
CA MET A 295 21.27 -9.11 7.60
C MET A 295 22.61 -9.83 7.45
N ASN A 296 23.69 -9.33 8.07
CA ASN A 296 24.99 -9.99 8.07
C ASN A 296 24.94 -11.32 8.83
N LEU A 297 24.23 -11.37 9.97
CA LEU A 297 24.09 -12.60 10.77
C LEU A 297 23.41 -13.73 10.00
N PHE A 298 22.41 -13.42 9.17
CA PHE A 298 21.67 -14.42 8.39
C PHE A 298 22.25 -14.68 6.99
N SER A 299 23.32 -13.99 6.60
CA SER A 299 23.91 -14.06 5.26
C SER A 299 24.46 -15.45 4.89
N ASP A 300 24.93 -16.23 5.86
CA ASP A 300 25.45 -17.59 5.65
C ASP A 300 24.33 -18.62 5.41
N ILE A 301 23.10 -18.35 5.86
CA ILE A 301 21.87 -19.11 5.52
C ILE A 301 21.31 -18.63 4.18
N GLY A 302 21.77 -17.47 3.70
CA GLY A 302 21.38 -16.90 2.41
C GLY A 302 20.03 -16.18 2.43
N LEU A 303 19.49 -15.88 3.62
CA LEU A 303 18.30 -15.04 3.74
C LEU A 303 18.56 -13.66 3.14
N GLN A 304 17.59 -13.18 2.38
CA GLN A 304 17.62 -11.86 1.76
C GLN A 304 16.34 -11.10 2.10
N ASP A 305 16.45 -9.79 2.25
CA ASP A 305 15.32 -8.89 2.42
C ASP A 305 14.54 -8.82 1.10
N THR A 306 13.38 -9.49 1.06
CA THR A 306 12.58 -9.63 -0.16
C THR A 306 12.03 -8.30 -0.65
N TRP A 307 11.80 -7.35 0.27
CA TRP A 307 11.39 -6.01 -0.06
C TRP A 307 12.48 -5.26 -0.81
N LYS A 308 13.74 -5.27 -0.32
CA LYS A 308 14.88 -4.64 -1.01
C LYS A 308 15.19 -5.26 -2.38
N LEU A 309 14.90 -6.55 -2.53
CA LEU A 309 15.01 -7.24 -3.81
C LEU A 309 13.90 -6.83 -4.78
N GLY A 310 12.68 -6.59 -4.28
CA GLY A 310 11.52 -6.22 -5.08
C GLY A 310 11.49 -4.73 -5.44
N SER A 311 11.74 -3.85 -4.48
CA SER A 311 11.68 -2.39 -4.59
C SER A 311 12.89 -1.70 -3.98
N LYS A 312 13.55 -0.83 -4.75
CA LYS A 312 14.71 -0.06 -4.26
C LYS A 312 14.35 1.33 -3.77
N LYS A 313 13.22 1.88 -4.21
CA LYS A 313 12.81 3.25 -3.94
C LYS A 313 11.61 3.35 -2.99
N ASP A 314 10.82 2.29 -2.87
CA ASP A 314 9.78 2.20 -1.87
C ASP A 314 10.41 1.85 -0.51
N PRO A 315 10.32 2.74 0.50
CA PRO A 315 10.88 2.48 1.82
C PRO A 315 10.12 1.39 2.57
N GLY A 316 8.85 1.12 2.22
CA GLY A 316 8.06 0.05 2.83
C GLY A 316 7.77 0.21 4.31
N TYR A 317 7.50 1.44 4.77
CA TYR A 317 7.19 1.69 6.19
C TYR A 317 5.94 0.92 6.62
N SER A 318 6.14 -0.18 7.35
CA SER A 318 5.09 -1.00 7.93
C SER A 318 4.47 -0.37 9.17
N TRP A 319 5.22 0.53 9.84
CA TRP A 319 4.73 1.37 10.92
C TRP A 319 4.88 2.84 10.51
N SER A 320 3.77 3.56 10.38
CA SER A 320 3.77 4.84 9.66
C SER A 320 2.80 5.86 10.24
N GLN A 321 3.15 7.14 10.12
CA GLN A 321 2.24 8.27 10.39
C GLN A 321 0.96 8.28 9.55
N LYS A 322 0.94 7.50 8.46
CA LYS A 322 -0.25 7.34 7.62
C LYS A 322 -1.23 6.32 8.18
N ASN A 323 -0.77 5.49 9.12
CA ASN A 323 -1.63 4.59 9.85
C ASN A 323 -2.41 5.41 10.87
N ASP A 324 -3.74 5.30 10.85
CA ASP A 324 -4.60 6.15 11.65
C ASP A 324 -4.59 5.81 13.15
N GLN A 325 -4.02 4.66 13.52
CA GLN A 325 -3.78 4.25 14.91
C GLN A 325 -2.49 4.86 15.49
N HIS A 326 -1.58 5.36 14.65
CA HIS A 326 -0.33 6.02 15.09
C HIS A 326 -0.14 7.41 14.46
N PRO A 327 -1.06 8.37 14.67
CA PRO A 327 -0.87 9.73 14.18
C PRO A 327 0.33 10.38 14.87
N GLY A 328 1.31 10.83 14.09
CA GLY A 328 2.46 11.61 14.58
C GLY A 328 3.70 10.81 14.99
N SER A 329 3.70 9.48 14.83
CA SER A 329 4.85 8.60 15.08
C SER A 329 5.99 8.77 14.07
N GLY A 330 7.13 8.09 14.20
CA GLY A 330 8.15 8.07 13.14
C GLY A 330 7.77 7.06 12.05
N ASN A 331 8.12 7.30 10.78
CA ASN A 331 7.99 6.25 9.77
C ASN A 331 9.10 5.20 9.93
N GLN A 332 8.72 3.95 10.16
CA GLN A 332 9.63 2.82 10.36
C GLN A 332 9.18 1.61 9.54
N ARG A 333 10.16 0.81 9.09
CA ARG A 333 9.90 -0.52 8.52
C ARG A 333 10.48 -1.53 9.50
N LEU A 334 9.58 -2.22 10.20
CA LEU A 334 9.87 -3.14 11.30
C LEU A 334 9.48 -4.58 10.95
N ASP A 335 8.52 -4.74 10.05
CA ASP A 335 8.01 -6.02 9.60
C ASP A 335 8.77 -6.50 8.37
N TYR A 336 9.18 -7.78 8.39
CA TYR A 336 9.98 -8.36 7.34
C TYR A 336 9.46 -9.72 6.90
N ILE A 337 9.68 -10.02 5.62
CA ILE A 337 9.75 -11.39 5.12
C ILE A 337 11.14 -11.54 4.50
N LEU A 338 12.06 -12.17 5.24
CA LEU A 338 13.38 -12.54 4.76
C LEU A 338 13.31 -13.94 4.18
N ALA A 339 13.85 -14.16 2.98
CA ALA A 339 13.71 -15.45 2.32
C ALA A 339 14.96 -15.90 1.57
N ASN A 340 15.11 -17.22 1.49
CA ASN A 340 16.01 -17.93 0.59
C ASN A 340 15.23 -19.07 -0.06
N ILE A 341 14.63 -18.82 -1.22
CA ILE A 341 13.76 -19.78 -1.91
C ILE A 341 14.37 -20.09 -3.28
N GLN A 342 14.70 -21.35 -3.51
CA GLN A 342 15.51 -21.75 -4.66
C GLN A 342 14.73 -21.67 -5.97
N GLY A 343 15.39 -21.16 -7.01
CA GLY A 343 14.81 -21.05 -8.35
C GLY A 343 13.58 -20.12 -8.42
N SER A 344 13.38 -19.25 -7.42
CA SER A 344 12.20 -18.41 -7.30
C SER A 344 12.44 -16.97 -7.77
N CYS A 345 11.33 -16.25 -7.88
CA CYS A 345 11.25 -14.82 -8.09
C CYS A 345 10.32 -14.26 -7.04
N TYR A 346 10.80 -13.26 -6.29
CA TYR A 346 10.00 -12.44 -5.40
C TYR A 346 9.23 -11.45 -6.26
N GLN A 347 8.05 -11.86 -6.70
CA GLN A 347 7.31 -11.17 -7.76
C GLN A 347 6.76 -9.83 -7.33
N HIS A 348 6.35 -9.75 -6.06
CA HIS A 348 5.77 -8.56 -5.48
C HIS A 348 5.89 -8.66 -3.95
N THR A 349 6.44 -7.61 -3.35
CA THR A 349 6.36 -7.39 -1.90
C THR A 349 5.62 -6.06 -1.71
N ALA A 350 4.60 -6.04 -0.87
CA ALA A 350 3.73 -4.88 -0.68
C ALA A 350 3.19 -4.81 0.75
N LEU A 351 2.80 -3.60 1.17
CA LEU A 351 2.05 -3.39 2.40
C LEU A 351 0.54 -3.51 2.16
N ARG A 352 -0.16 -4.15 3.08
CA ARG A 352 -1.62 -4.27 3.11
C ARG A 352 -2.24 -3.08 3.83
N ARG A 353 -2.21 -1.93 3.16
CA ARG A 353 -2.91 -0.70 3.59
C ARG A 353 -4.42 -0.74 3.37
N ASP A 354 -4.92 -1.87 2.90
CA ASP A 354 -6.34 -2.14 2.65
C ASP A 354 -6.94 -3.04 3.73
N PHE A 355 -6.21 -3.32 4.80
CA PHE A 355 -6.71 -4.01 5.99
C PHE A 355 -7.36 -2.98 6.91
N ASP A 356 -8.43 -2.39 6.40
CA ASP A 356 -9.19 -1.33 7.05
C ASP A 356 -10.60 -1.82 7.46
N SER A 357 -11.22 -1.08 8.37
CA SER A 357 -12.63 -1.22 8.72
C SER A 357 -13.51 -0.72 7.57
N LYS A 358 -14.82 -0.90 7.68
CA LYS A 358 -15.77 -0.35 6.69
C LYS A 358 -15.75 1.17 6.65
N GLU A 359 -15.33 1.78 7.76
CA GLU A 359 -15.16 3.21 7.97
C GLU A 359 -13.83 3.71 7.37
N GLY A 360 -12.92 2.80 7.02
CA GLY A 360 -11.59 3.12 6.48
C GLY A 360 -10.53 3.31 7.56
N LEU A 361 -10.74 2.76 8.76
CA LEU A 361 -9.79 2.80 9.87
C LEU A 361 -8.86 1.60 9.84
N ASP A 362 -7.58 1.75 10.09
CA ASP A 362 -6.64 0.62 10.06
C ASP A 362 -6.93 -0.36 11.20
N LEU A 363 -6.90 -1.67 10.91
CA LEU A 363 -7.27 -2.72 11.88
C LEU A 363 -6.12 -3.13 12.82
N SER A 364 -4.92 -2.61 12.58
CA SER A 364 -3.74 -2.70 13.42
C SER A 364 -2.95 -1.41 13.22
N ASP A 365 -2.09 -1.14 14.19
CA ASP A 365 -1.15 -0.03 14.19
C ASP A 365 0.09 -0.29 13.30
N HIS A 366 0.25 -1.54 12.84
CA HIS A 366 1.13 -1.96 11.76
C HIS A 366 0.36 -2.20 10.45
N TYR A 367 1.06 -2.16 9.32
CA TYR A 367 0.57 -2.65 8.04
C TYR A 367 1.15 -4.05 7.76
N GLY A 368 0.28 -5.00 7.39
CA GLY A 368 0.74 -6.33 6.98
C GLY A 368 1.68 -6.28 5.78
N VAL A 369 2.75 -7.07 5.81
CA VAL A 369 3.70 -7.24 4.71
C VAL A 369 3.36 -8.52 3.95
N GLU A 370 3.02 -8.39 2.67
CA GLU A 370 2.82 -9.53 1.78
C GLU A 370 4.03 -9.79 0.89
N LEU A 371 4.23 -11.06 0.54
CA LEU A 371 5.17 -11.52 -0.47
C LEU A 371 4.48 -12.50 -1.42
N THR A 372 4.61 -12.27 -2.73
CA THR A 372 4.25 -13.23 -3.77
C THR A 372 5.51 -13.87 -4.35
N VAL A 373 5.59 -15.20 -4.29
CA VAL A 373 6.70 -16.00 -4.79
C VAL A 373 6.24 -16.84 -5.97
N ALA A 374 7.05 -16.90 -7.04
CA ALA A 374 6.78 -17.77 -8.18
C ALA A 374 8.08 -18.18 -8.89
N PRO A 375 8.06 -19.05 -9.91
CA PRO A 375 9.28 -19.53 -10.54
C PRO A 375 10.05 -18.42 -11.25
N HIS A 376 11.38 -18.43 -11.12
CA HIS A 376 12.22 -17.43 -11.78
C HIS A 376 12.02 -17.39 -13.30
N TYR A 377 11.72 -16.21 -13.82
CA TYR A 377 11.54 -15.98 -15.25
C TYR A 377 11.80 -14.51 -15.64
N ALA A 378 11.87 -14.22 -16.93
CA ALA A 378 12.04 -12.84 -17.41
C ALA A 378 10.88 -11.94 -16.93
N TYR A 379 11.25 -10.75 -16.44
CA TYR A 379 10.32 -9.69 -16.02
C TYR A 379 9.35 -10.11 -14.90
N CYS A 380 9.73 -11.08 -14.06
CA CYS A 380 8.87 -11.65 -13.03
C CYS A 380 8.72 -10.78 -11.77
N SER A 381 9.56 -9.76 -11.57
CA SER A 381 9.54 -8.83 -10.44
C SER A 381 9.85 -7.38 -10.88
N PRO A 382 9.57 -6.37 -10.05
CA PRO A 382 9.90 -4.98 -10.38
C PRO A 382 11.40 -4.76 -10.60
N ALA A 383 12.27 -5.41 -9.82
CA ALA A 383 13.72 -5.34 -10.02
C ALA A 383 14.22 -5.99 -11.32
N ALA A 384 13.44 -6.91 -11.90
CA ALA A 384 13.72 -7.54 -13.18
C ALA A 384 12.84 -7.00 -14.32
N ALA A 385 12.10 -5.90 -14.12
CA ALA A 385 11.10 -5.41 -15.05
C ALA A 385 11.67 -5.01 -16.42
N LEU A 386 10.86 -5.17 -17.47
CA LEU A 386 11.16 -4.66 -18.81
C LEU A 386 11.12 -3.12 -18.78
N THR A 387 12.25 -2.46 -19.00
CA THR A 387 12.33 -0.99 -18.89
C THR A 387 12.10 -0.29 -20.23
N ASP A 388 11.22 0.72 -20.22
CA ASP A 388 10.84 1.60 -21.35
C ASP A 388 10.65 0.86 -22.68
N PRO A 389 9.73 -0.12 -22.73
CA PRO A 389 9.43 -0.73 -24.01
C PRO A 389 8.79 0.26 -24.98
N GLY A 390 8.99 0.02 -26.29
CA GLY A 390 8.31 0.78 -27.34
C GLY A 390 6.80 0.52 -27.41
N GLU A 391 6.14 1.08 -28.44
CA GLU A 391 4.67 1.14 -28.50
C GLU A 391 3.95 -0.21 -28.74
N ASP A 392 4.65 -1.23 -29.26
CA ASP A 392 4.09 -2.56 -29.51
C ASP A 392 5.03 -3.65 -29.01
N ILE A 393 4.64 -4.33 -27.93
CA ILE A 393 5.40 -5.43 -27.34
C ILE A 393 4.72 -6.75 -27.65
N SER A 394 5.15 -7.37 -28.74
CA SER A 394 4.62 -8.65 -29.23
C SER A 394 5.27 -9.89 -28.62
N ARG A 395 6.01 -9.77 -27.50
CA ARG A 395 6.90 -10.86 -27.03
C ARG A 395 7.00 -11.04 -25.52
N MET A 396 6.03 -10.53 -24.75
CA MET A 396 5.95 -10.90 -23.34
C MET A 396 5.38 -12.31 -23.23
N ARG A 397 5.84 -13.10 -22.25
CA ARG A 397 5.41 -14.49 -22.13
C ARG A 397 5.40 -14.94 -20.68
N ILE A 398 4.26 -15.43 -20.22
CA ILE A 398 4.15 -16.16 -18.96
C ILE A 398 4.46 -17.62 -19.27
N ASN A 399 5.68 -18.03 -18.97
CA ASN A 399 6.20 -19.37 -19.26
C ASN A 399 5.98 -20.39 -18.15
N LYS A 400 5.69 -19.89 -16.95
CA LYS A 400 5.51 -20.68 -15.75
C LYS A 400 4.25 -20.20 -15.07
N GLN A 401 3.52 -21.17 -14.52
CA GLN A 401 2.27 -20.96 -13.83
C GLN A 401 2.48 -19.99 -12.66
N GLY A 402 1.52 -19.07 -12.51
CA GLY A 402 1.50 -18.09 -11.43
C GLY A 402 2.42 -16.89 -11.63
N ASN A 403 3.13 -16.76 -12.75
CA ASN A 403 4.03 -15.63 -12.95
C ASN A 403 3.34 -14.33 -13.35
N TYR A 404 3.80 -13.23 -12.76
CA TYR A 404 3.51 -11.88 -13.24
C TYR A 404 4.47 -11.45 -14.34
N GLN A 405 4.09 -10.37 -15.01
CA GLN A 405 4.98 -9.62 -15.88
C GLN A 405 5.04 -8.16 -15.45
N TRP A 406 6.25 -7.65 -15.30
CA TRP A 406 6.54 -6.29 -14.86
C TRP A 406 7.18 -5.46 -15.97
N VAL A 407 6.68 -4.24 -16.13
CA VAL A 407 7.22 -3.24 -17.04
C VAL A 407 7.50 -1.97 -16.24
N HIS A 408 8.65 -1.34 -16.46
CA HIS A 408 9.03 -0.10 -15.82
C HIS A 408 9.10 1.02 -16.85
N PHE A 409 8.41 2.13 -16.59
CA PHE A 409 8.46 3.32 -17.42
C PHE A 409 9.19 4.42 -16.65
N THR A 410 10.36 4.83 -17.15
CA THR A 410 11.17 5.84 -16.48
C THR A 410 10.64 7.24 -16.67
N ASN A 411 9.85 7.45 -17.73
CA ASN A 411 9.32 8.75 -18.09
C ASN A 411 7.87 8.88 -17.63
N PRO A 412 7.50 9.98 -16.95
CA PRO A 412 6.11 10.26 -16.64
C PRO A 412 5.31 10.61 -17.91
N GLY A 413 4.01 10.71 -17.74
CA GLY A 413 3.08 11.14 -18.79
C GLY A 413 1.79 10.33 -18.79
N THR A 414 1.00 10.51 -19.84
CA THR A 414 -0.23 9.74 -20.04
C THR A 414 0.06 8.56 -20.94
N TYR A 415 -0.29 7.37 -20.47
CA TYR A 415 -0.09 6.11 -21.16
C TYR A 415 -1.42 5.38 -21.25
N THR A 416 -1.71 4.83 -22.43
CA THR A 416 -2.81 3.87 -22.62
C THR A 416 -2.24 2.49 -22.92
N PHE A 417 -2.83 1.47 -22.33
CA PHE A 417 -2.44 0.09 -22.45
C PHE A 417 -3.60 -0.74 -22.98
N THR A 418 -3.28 -1.69 -23.85
CA THR A 418 -4.12 -2.85 -24.12
C THR A 418 -3.29 -4.11 -24.00
N VAL A 419 -3.89 -5.16 -23.50
CA VAL A 419 -3.25 -6.46 -23.33
C VAL A 419 -4.15 -7.54 -23.89
N ALA A 420 -3.57 -8.52 -24.57
CA ALA A 420 -4.28 -9.72 -24.97
C ALA A 420 -3.36 -10.93 -25.04
N SER A 421 -3.94 -12.10 -24.90
CA SER A 421 -3.29 -13.37 -25.24
C SER A 421 -3.23 -13.53 -26.76
N GLU A 422 -2.08 -14.00 -27.28
CA GLU A 422 -1.91 -14.25 -28.72
C GLU A 422 -2.70 -15.48 -29.21
N THR A 423 -2.87 -16.47 -28.33
CA THR A 423 -3.41 -17.79 -28.69
C THR A 423 -4.84 -18.01 -28.23
N GLU A 424 -5.25 -17.34 -27.16
CA GLU A 424 -6.55 -17.51 -26.52
C GLU A 424 -7.21 -16.15 -26.31
N HIS A 425 -8.03 -15.72 -27.28
CA HIS A 425 -8.72 -14.42 -27.24
C HIS A 425 -9.76 -14.26 -26.11
N THR A 426 -9.78 -15.18 -25.13
CA THR A 426 -10.77 -15.24 -24.06
C THR A 426 -10.19 -15.03 -22.67
N THR A 427 -8.87 -15.01 -22.49
CA THR A 427 -8.27 -14.82 -21.17
C THR A 427 -8.28 -13.33 -20.79
N PRO A 428 -8.98 -12.93 -19.71
CA PRO A 428 -8.90 -11.57 -19.20
C PRO A 428 -7.58 -11.35 -18.46
N PHE A 429 -7.13 -10.10 -18.45
CA PHE A 429 -5.91 -9.69 -17.75
C PHE A 429 -6.18 -8.50 -16.85
N GLU A 430 -5.53 -8.47 -15.70
CA GLU A 430 -5.44 -7.28 -14.87
C GLU A 430 -4.14 -6.54 -15.20
N ILE A 431 -4.26 -5.23 -15.39
CA ILE A 431 -3.15 -4.28 -15.52
C ILE A 431 -3.21 -3.33 -14.31
N THR A 432 -2.19 -3.38 -13.46
CA THR A 432 -2.07 -2.48 -12.31
C THR A 432 -0.83 -1.62 -12.44
N ALA A 433 -0.95 -0.31 -12.27
CA ALA A 433 0.20 0.58 -12.25
C ALA A 433 0.57 0.97 -10.81
N TYR A 434 1.86 1.15 -10.53
CA TYR A 434 2.40 1.53 -9.23
C TYR A 434 3.43 2.63 -9.40
N ARG A 435 3.56 3.55 -8.45
CA ARG A 435 4.66 4.51 -8.47
C ARG A 435 5.98 3.78 -8.21
N ASP A 436 7.09 4.28 -8.73
CA ASP A 436 8.37 3.61 -8.49
C ASP A 436 8.83 3.70 -7.02
N GLU A 437 8.33 4.71 -6.31
CA GLU A 437 8.52 4.96 -4.88
C GLU A 437 7.43 4.35 -3.97
N ASP A 438 6.43 3.67 -4.53
CA ASP A 438 5.31 3.09 -3.77
C ASP A 438 4.67 1.93 -4.55
N LEU A 439 5.12 0.70 -4.26
CA LEU A 439 4.59 -0.53 -4.82
C LEU A 439 3.43 -1.12 -4.01
N SER A 440 3.08 -0.48 -2.89
CA SER A 440 1.98 -0.94 -2.04
C SER A 440 0.63 -0.37 -2.45
N THR A 441 0.62 0.86 -3.00
CA THR A 441 -0.63 1.52 -3.41
C THR A 441 -0.76 1.58 -4.94
N PRO A 442 -1.70 0.81 -5.52
CA PRO A 442 -2.05 0.91 -6.93
C PRO A 442 -2.44 2.34 -7.33
N LEU A 443 -1.95 2.79 -8.48
CA LEU A 443 -2.44 3.98 -9.14
C LEU A 443 -3.86 3.73 -9.65
N LYS A 444 -4.77 4.66 -9.33
CA LYS A 444 -6.10 4.65 -9.94
C LYS A 444 -5.98 4.92 -11.45
N PRO A 445 -6.65 4.13 -12.31
CA PRO A 445 -6.73 4.42 -13.73
C PRO A 445 -7.22 5.85 -13.97
N TRP A 446 -6.53 6.57 -14.86
CA TRP A 446 -7.06 7.79 -15.43
C TRP A 446 -8.30 7.49 -16.26
N LYS A 447 -8.31 6.44 -17.09
CA LYS A 447 -9.47 6.07 -17.93
C LYS A 447 -9.55 4.56 -18.11
N GLY A 448 -10.76 4.02 -18.20
CA GLY A 448 -10.99 2.58 -18.34
C GLY A 448 -10.91 1.85 -17.00
N ASP A 449 -10.93 0.53 -17.07
CA ASP A 449 -10.82 -0.38 -15.93
C ASP A 449 -9.43 -1.05 -15.97
N SER A 450 -8.85 -1.34 -14.81
CA SER A 450 -7.63 -2.15 -14.67
C SER A 450 -7.86 -3.58 -15.19
N LEU A 451 -9.10 -4.06 -15.18
CA LEU A 451 -9.49 -5.32 -15.80
C LEU A 451 -9.77 -5.16 -17.29
N ILE A 452 -8.99 -5.83 -18.13
CA ILE A 452 -9.16 -5.89 -19.58
C ILE A 452 -9.84 -7.22 -19.94
N ASP A 453 -11.14 -7.16 -20.29
CA ASP A 453 -11.97 -8.33 -20.59
C ASP A 453 -11.68 -8.92 -21.99
N LYS A 454 -12.12 -10.18 -22.18
CA LYS A 454 -12.11 -11.05 -23.36
C LYS A 454 -11.78 -10.33 -24.67
N GLY A 455 -10.53 -10.52 -25.11
CA GLY A 455 -9.89 -9.96 -26.30
C GLY A 455 -10.49 -10.29 -27.67
N VAL A 456 -11.80 -10.14 -27.88
CA VAL A 456 -12.38 -10.29 -29.21
C VAL A 456 -12.06 -9.08 -30.11
N GLN A 457 -11.74 -7.92 -29.54
CA GLN A 457 -11.14 -6.80 -30.28
C GLN A 457 -10.15 -6.02 -29.42
N LEU A 458 -8.85 -6.19 -29.67
CA LEU A 458 -7.69 -5.43 -29.14
C LEU A 458 -7.83 -3.89 -29.16
N SER A 459 -8.92 -3.34 -29.69
CA SER A 459 -9.15 -1.92 -29.91
C SER A 459 -10.19 -1.29 -28.97
N LYS A 460 -10.90 -2.04 -28.12
CA LYS A 460 -11.99 -1.47 -27.30
C LYS A 460 -11.67 -1.37 -25.82
N ASP A 461 -11.04 -2.37 -25.25
CA ASP A 461 -10.76 -2.39 -23.81
C ASP A 461 -9.34 -1.86 -23.58
N THR A 462 -9.29 -0.60 -23.13
CA THR A 462 -8.06 0.13 -22.86
C THR A 462 -8.07 0.67 -21.45
N VAL A 463 -6.94 0.60 -20.77
CA VAL A 463 -6.73 1.31 -19.50
C VAL A 463 -5.69 2.40 -19.72
N SER A 464 -5.94 3.58 -19.16
CA SER A 464 -5.00 4.70 -19.22
C SER A 464 -4.58 5.12 -17.83
N PHE A 465 -3.31 5.40 -17.67
CA PHE A 465 -2.73 5.94 -16.44
C PHE A 465 -2.01 7.25 -16.77
N ALA A 466 -1.96 8.17 -15.79
CA ALA A 466 -1.27 9.45 -15.93
C ALA A 466 -0.30 9.71 -14.76
N PRO A 467 0.67 8.81 -14.52
CA PRO A 467 1.64 8.98 -13.44
C PRO A 467 2.47 10.24 -13.60
N SER A 468 2.71 10.94 -12.49
CA SER A 468 3.53 12.15 -12.45
C SER A 468 5.03 11.89 -12.37
N GLY A 469 5.43 10.65 -12.08
CA GLY A 469 6.81 10.19 -12.00
C GLY A 469 7.01 8.88 -12.77
N PRO A 470 8.20 8.27 -12.67
CA PRO A 470 8.40 6.91 -13.11
C PRO A 470 7.43 5.95 -12.42
N PHE A 471 7.10 4.85 -13.08
CA PHE A 471 6.09 3.92 -12.58
C PHE A 471 6.31 2.51 -13.12
N TYR A 472 5.81 1.54 -12.37
CA TYR A 472 5.74 0.14 -12.77
C TYR A 472 4.34 -0.21 -13.26
N LEU A 473 4.28 -1.17 -14.17
CA LEU A 473 3.07 -1.83 -14.64
C LEU A 473 3.20 -3.33 -14.34
N ARG A 474 2.27 -3.86 -13.56
CA ARG A 474 2.10 -5.29 -13.30
C ARG A 474 0.99 -5.82 -14.19
N ILE A 475 1.25 -6.94 -14.84
CA ILE A 475 0.29 -7.65 -15.69
C ILE A 475 0.14 -9.07 -15.18
N ARG A 476 -1.10 -9.51 -14.93
CA ARG A 476 -1.41 -10.90 -14.55
C ARG A 476 -2.68 -11.42 -15.23
N PRO A 477 -2.76 -12.72 -15.56
CA PRO A 477 -3.99 -13.33 -16.05
C PRO A 477 -4.98 -13.50 -14.89
N VAL A 478 -6.27 -13.35 -15.16
CA VAL A 478 -7.31 -13.54 -14.13
C VAL A 478 -8.38 -14.54 -14.58
N ASN A 479 -9.08 -15.10 -13.60
CA ASN A 479 -10.25 -15.94 -13.81
C ASN A 479 -11.50 -15.06 -14.03
N GLU A 480 -12.65 -15.66 -14.32
CA GLU A 480 -13.91 -14.91 -14.51
C GLU A 480 -14.37 -14.18 -13.24
N ASP A 481 -13.99 -14.68 -12.07
CA ASP A 481 -14.19 -14.06 -10.76
C ASP A 481 -13.11 -13.03 -10.38
N GLN A 482 -12.24 -12.66 -11.34
CA GLN A 482 -11.12 -11.71 -11.17
C GLN A 482 -9.99 -12.17 -10.25
N THR A 483 -10.06 -13.39 -9.70
CA THR A 483 -8.96 -14.00 -8.96
C THR A 483 -7.77 -14.30 -9.89
N HIS A 484 -6.57 -14.41 -9.33
CA HIS A 484 -5.37 -14.71 -10.11
C HIS A 484 -5.49 -16.09 -10.78
N ASN A 485 -5.39 -16.14 -12.11
CA ASN A 485 -5.29 -17.41 -12.81
C ASN A 485 -3.88 -17.98 -12.69
N LYS A 486 -3.61 -18.63 -11.56
CA LYS A 486 -2.30 -19.23 -11.24
C LYS A 486 -1.89 -20.32 -12.23
N THR A 487 -2.79 -20.84 -13.07
CA THR A 487 -2.50 -21.96 -13.99
C THR A 487 -2.21 -21.54 -15.43
N TRP A 488 -2.49 -20.28 -15.78
CA TRP A 488 -2.35 -19.81 -17.15
C TRP A 488 -0.88 -19.66 -17.55
N THR A 489 -0.58 -20.05 -18.79
CA THR A 489 0.70 -19.80 -19.46
C THR A 489 0.45 -19.46 -20.91
N GLY A 490 1.22 -18.54 -21.47
CA GLY A 490 1.01 -18.11 -22.85
C GLY A 490 1.78 -16.84 -23.21
N ASN A 491 1.67 -16.47 -24.48
CA ASN A 491 2.22 -15.21 -24.98
C ASN A 491 1.24 -14.07 -24.70
N ILE A 492 1.80 -12.92 -24.33
CA ILE A 492 1.08 -11.68 -24.07
C ILE A 492 1.53 -10.65 -25.11
N ASN A 493 0.54 -10.04 -25.77
CA ASN A 493 0.72 -8.87 -26.60
C ASN A 493 0.30 -7.64 -25.80
N LEU A 494 1.28 -6.84 -25.36
CA LEU A 494 1.05 -5.56 -24.69
C LEU A 494 1.25 -4.44 -25.71
N LYS A 495 0.20 -3.66 -25.95
CA LYS A 495 0.33 -2.39 -26.68
C LYS A 495 0.42 -1.26 -25.69
N VAL A 496 1.39 -0.40 -25.92
CA VAL A 496 1.68 0.76 -25.09
C VAL A 496 1.56 1.99 -25.97
N ARG A 497 0.72 2.94 -25.58
CA ARG A 497 0.64 4.23 -26.26
C ARG A 497 0.95 5.34 -25.28
N LYS A 498 2.09 5.99 -25.45
CA LYS A 498 2.37 7.25 -24.77
C LYS A 498 1.69 8.38 -25.53
N HIS A 499 0.84 9.14 -24.86
CA HIS A 499 0.12 10.25 -25.46
C HIS A 499 1.05 11.43 -25.70
N THR A 500 0.96 12.02 -26.88
CA THR A 500 1.76 13.17 -27.32
C THR A 500 0.91 14.41 -27.56
N GLY A 501 -0.41 14.29 -27.41
CA GLY A 501 -1.36 15.37 -27.65
C GLY A 501 -1.50 15.71 -29.12
N VAL A 502 -1.18 14.82 -30.07
CA VAL A 502 -1.27 15.16 -31.51
C VAL A 502 -2.71 15.18 -32.04
N SER A 503 -3.63 14.52 -31.35
CA SER A 503 -5.05 14.44 -31.71
C SER A 503 -5.94 14.47 -30.48
N TRP A 504 -7.25 14.54 -30.69
CA TRP A 504 -8.25 14.51 -29.62
C TRP A 504 -8.18 13.23 -28.77
N ASP A 505 -7.98 12.09 -29.43
CA ASP A 505 -7.90 10.76 -28.80
C ASP A 505 -6.51 10.47 -28.21
N ASP A 506 -5.50 11.26 -28.59
CA ASP A 506 -4.12 11.19 -28.09
C ASP A 506 -3.84 12.29 -27.05
N ALA A 507 -4.87 12.83 -26.42
CA ALA A 507 -4.75 13.96 -25.52
C ALA A 507 -3.96 13.62 -24.25
N ILE A 508 -3.07 14.51 -23.82
CA ILE A 508 -2.29 14.33 -22.59
C ILE A 508 -3.15 14.69 -21.39
N ALA A 509 -3.29 13.79 -20.42
CA ALA A 509 -3.98 14.07 -19.17
C ALA A 509 -3.29 15.20 -18.40
N LEU A 510 -4.10 16.15 -17.94
CA LEU A 510 -3.69 17.20 -17.02
C LEU A 510 -4.15 16.82 -15.63
N HIS A 511 -3.20 16.80 -14.70
CA HIS A 511 -3.50 16.75 -13.28
C HIS A 511 -3.63 18.16 -12.73
N PRO A 512 -4.63 18.40 -11.86
CA PRO A 512 -4.74 19.69 -11.21
C PRO A 512 -3.46 19.95 -10.41
N PHE A 513 -3.00 21.19 -10.47
CA PHE A 513 -1.82 21.79 -9.82
C PHE A 513 -0.46 21.25 -10.26
N LYS A 514 -0.40 20.19 -11.06
CA LYS A 514 0.85 19.65 -11.61
C LYS A 514 1.20 20.30 -12.94
N GLU A 515 2.50 20.50 -13.14
CA GLU A 515 3.04 20.97 -14.39
C GLU A 515 3.22 19.78 -15.36
N THR A 516 2.48 19.78 -16.46
CA THR A 516 2.56 18.77 -17.52
C THR A 516 3.36 19.32 -18.70
N ASN A 517 4.50 18.70 -18.97
CA ASN A 517 5.34 19.07 -20.11
C ASN A 517 4.80 18.48 -21.43
N ALA A 518 4.91 19.24 -22.51
CA ALA A 518 4.53 18.80 -23.85
C ALA A 518 5.47 19.37 -24.91
N THR A 519 5.58 18.63 -26.01
CA THR A 519 6.33 19.04 -27.20
C THR A 519 5.43 19.01 -28.42
N MET A 520 5.34 20.12 -29.16
CA MET A 520 4.80 20.10 -30.52
C MET A 520 5.89 19.63 -31.46
N THR A 521 5.72 18.41 -31.97
CA THR A 521 6.69 17.73 -32.83
C THR A 521 6.97 18.53 -34.12
N LYS A 522 8.22 18.45 -34.57
CA LYS A 522 8.62 18.91 -35.91
C LYS A 522 8.01 17.98 -36.96
N ALA A 523 7.87 18.46 -38.20
CA ALA A 523 7.67 17.54 -39.31
C ALA A 523 8.84 16.54 -39.33
N ASP A 524 8.55 15.27 -39.58
CA ASP A 524 9.60 14.29 -39.80
C ASP A 524 10.47 14.71 -41.00
N ASP A 525 11.74 14.27 -41.00
CA ASP A 525 12.68 14.68 -42.06
C ASP A 525 12.28 14.09 -43.44
N THR A 526 11.31 13.18 -43.46
CA THR A 526 10.65 12.61 -44.64
C THR A 526 9.49 13.45 -45.18
N GLY A 527 9.02 14.47 -44.44
CA GLY A 527 7.91 15.34 -44.84
C GLY A 527 6.54 14.66 -44.89
N THR A 528 6.43 13.46 -44.30
CA THR A 528 5.23 12.62 -44.29
C THR A 528 4.27 13.03 -43.17
N HIS A 529 4.75 13.65 -42.10
CA HIS A 529 3.91 14.18 -41.03
C HIS A 529 3.89 15.72 -41.03
N PRO A 530 2.72 16.36 -41.20
CA PRO A 530 2.63 17.81 -41.15
C PRO A 530 3.01 18.31 -39.75
N MET A 531 3.70 19.46 -39.67
CA MET A 531 4.07 20.05 -38.39
C MET A 531 2.88 20.18 -37.45
N GLN A 532 3.06 19.73 -36.21
CA GLN A 532 2.04 19.82 -35.18
C GLN A 532 1.76 21.30 -34.86
N LYS A 533 0.54 21.74 -35.17
CA LYS A 533 0.02 23.08 -34.83
C LYS A 533 -0.82 23.10 -33.56
N LYS A 534 -1.24 21.92 -33.11
CA LYS A 534 -2.17 21.74 -32.00
C LYS A 534 -1.63 20.68 -31.05
N THR A 535 -1.73 20.95 -29.76
CA THR A 535 -1.55 19.96 -28.71
C THR A 535 -2.82 19.87 -27.92
N TYR A 536 -3.33 18.66 -27.75
CA TYR A 536 -4.55 18.38 -27.01
C TYR A 536 -4.19 17.88 -25.63
N PHE A 537 -4.85 18.44 -24.64
CA PHE A 537 -4.79 18.05 -23.25
C PHE A 537 -6.17 17.65 -22.78
N GLU A 538 -6.27 16.59 -21.98
CA GLU A 538 -7.48 16.13 -21.34
C GLU A 538 -7.51 16.60 -19.89
N LEU A 539 -8.64 17.15 -19.46
CA LEU A 539 -8.91 17.42 -18.05
C LEU A 539 -10.32 16.95 -17.70
N ARG A 540 -10.53 16.66 -16.43
CA ARG A 540 -11.82 16.22 -15.89
C ARG A 540 -12.32 17.22 -14.87
N THR A 541 -13.62 17.46 -14.90
CA THR A 541 -14.34 18.10 -13.79
C THR A 541 -14.81 17.03 -12.83
N GLU A 542 -14.85 17.36 -11.55
CA GLU A 542 -15.51 16.53 -10.55
C GLU A 542 -16.94 17.03 -10.34
N GLN A 543 -17.86 16.18 -9.89
CA GLN A 543 -19.22 16.63 -9.60
C GLN A 543 -19.27 17.28 -8.22
N LEU A 544 -19.56 18.58 -8.14
CA LEU A 544 -19.78 19.26 -6.87
C LEU A 544 -21.13 18.85 -6.27
N LEU A 545 -21.19 18.60 -4.96
CA LEU A 545 -22.46 18.36 -4.26
C LEU A 545 -23.40 19.56 -4.33
N SER A 546 -22.83 20.77 -4.26
CA SER A 546 -23.55 22.04 -4.38
C SER A 546 -24.05 22.33 -5.79
N LEU A 547 -23.57 21.59 -6.80
CA LEU A 547 -23.76 21.91 -8.21
C LEU A 547 -23.20 23.30 -8.60
N LYS A 548 -22.33 23.89 -7.77
CA LYS A 548 -21.62 25.12 -8.13
C LYS A 548 -20.68 24.91 -9.30
N LYS A 549 -20.29 26.02 -9.89
CA LYS A 549 -19.40 26.06 -11.05
C LYS A 549 -17.95 25.98 -10.58
N GLN A 550 -17.13 25.26 -11.34
CA GLN A 550 -15.69 25.19 -11.13
C GLN A 550 -14.98 26.22 -12.00
N ASP A 551 -14.02 26.91 -11.39
CA ASP A 551 -13.14 27.86 -12.06
C ASP A 551 -11.78 27.23 -12.30
N PHE A 552 -11.29 27.37 -13.52
CA PHE A 552 -9.98 26.85 -13.93
C PHE A 552 -9.05 28.01 -14.30
N THR A 553 -7.85 27.97 -13.74
CA THR A 553 -6.76 28.85 -14.17
C THR A 553 -5.68 28.01 -14.80
N PHE A 554 -5.30 28.33 -16.02
CA PHE A 554 -4.26 27.64 -16.75
C PHE A 554 -3.04 28.54 -16.86
N THR A 555 -1.86 27.96 -16.75
CA THR A 555 -0.58 28.62 -16.95
C THR A 555 0.19 27.85 -18.00
N LEU A 556 0.38 28.49 -19.15
CA LEU A 556 1.24 27.98 -20.21
C LEU A 556 2.64 28.59 -20.06
N THR A 557 3.68 27.77 -19.94
CA THR A 557 5.07 28.25 -19.82
C THR A 557 5.94 27.69 -20.95
N GLN A 558 6.64 28.53 -21.70
CA GLN A 558 7.58 28.08 -22.72
C GLN A 558 8.82 27.44 -22.05
N LYS A 559 9.24 26.29 -22.57
CA LYS A 559 10.37 25.50 -22.08
C LYS A 559 11.43 25.32 -23.16
N SER A 560 12.56 24.75 -22.78
CA SER A 560 13.55 24.16 -23.68
C SER A 560 13.82 22.74 -23.23
N VAL A 561 14.39 21.91 -24.10
CA VAL A 561 14.78 20.55 -23.75
C VAL A 561 16.30 20.45 -23.85
N ASN A 562 16.95 19.97 -22.79
CA ASN A 562 18.40 19.79 -22.77
C ASN A 562 18.81 18.49 -23.48
N SER A 563 20.12 18.19 -23.51
CA SER A 563 20.63 16.97 -24.16
C SER A 563 20.22 15.66 -23.49
N SER A 564 19.78 15.70 -22.22
CA SER A 564 19.23 14.53 -21.51
C SER A 564 17.72 14.37 -21.71
N GLY A 565 17.06 15.27 -22.44
CA GLY A 565 15.61 15.22 -22.67
C GLY A 565 14.78 15.91 -21.58
N GLU A 566 15.41 16.58 -20.62
CA GLU A 566 14.73 17.25 -19.52
C GLU A 566 14.25 18.65 -19.94
N TYR A 567 13.07 19.03 -19.46
CA TYR A 567 12.49 20.34 -19.72
C TYR A 567 13.08 21.38 -18.78
N THR A 568 13.76 22.37 -19.34
CA THR A 568 14.41 23.46 -18.60
C THR A 568 13.82 24.81 -18.98
N LYS A 569 14.17 25.84 -18.20
CA LYS A 569 13.92 27.22 -18.61
C LYS A 569 14.67 27.51 -19.92
N PRO A 570 14.06 28.24 -20.88
CA PRO A 570 14.76 28.67 -22.08
C PRO A 570 15.96 29.55 -21.77
N ALA A 571 17.02 29.41 -22.55
CA ALA A 571 18.20 30.27 -22.47
C ALA A 571 17.81 31.74 -22.67
N SER A 572 18.56 32.65 -22.02
CA SER A 572 18.38 34.09 -22.22
C SER A 572 18.58 34.44 -23.69
N GLY A 573 17.57 35.06 -24.31
CA GLY A 573 17.57 35.43 -25.73
C GLY A 573 16.88 34.44 -26.67
N THR A 574 16.42 33.28 -26.20
CA THR A 574 15.56 32.40 -27.01
C THR A 574 14.31 33.16 -27.47
N PRO A 575 13.93 33.11 -28.77
CA PRO A 575 12.73 33.76 -29.25
C PRO A 575 11.49 33.23 -28.51
N LYS A 576 10.64 34.16 -28.08
CA LYS A 576 9.37 33.83 -27.45
C LYS A 576 8.39 33.32 -28.49
N GLU A 577 7.81 32.16 -28.26
CA GLU A 577 6.78 31.62 -29.13
C GLU A 577 5.42 32.26 -28.87
N LYS A 578 4.54 32.19 -29.88
CA LYS A 578 3.14 32.62 -29.77
C LYS A 578 2.28 31.39 -29.67
N PHE A 579 1.42 31.35 -28.67
CA PHE A 579 0.47 30.27 -28.48
C PHE A 579 -0.95 30.81 -28.41
N GLY A 580 -1.91 30.06 -28.95
CA GLY A 580 -3.34 30.22 -28.70
C GLY A 580 -3.83 29.06 -27.86
N TYR A 581 -5.04 29.17 -27.32
CA TYR A 581 -5.63 28.12 -26.50
C TYR A 581 -7.15 28.14 -26.58
N GLN A 582 -7.75 26.95 -26.53
CA GLN A 582 -9.18 26.73 -26.67
C GLN A 582 -9.62 25.65 -25.69
N LEU A 583 -10.72 25.85 -24.98
CA LEU A 583 -11.35 24.83 -24.15
C LEU A 583 -12.61 24.32 -24.84
N LYS A 584 -12.74 23.00 -24.98
CA LYS A 584 -13.85 22.35 -25.68
C LYS A 584 -14.36 21.14 -24.92
N ALA A 585 -15.67 20.87 -24.99
CA ALA A 585 -16.28 19.64 -24.46
C ALA A 585 -16.27 18.48 -25.47
N SER A 586 -16.24 18.77 -26.78
CA SER A 586 -16.17 17.75 -27.84
C SER A 586 -15.42 18.27 -29.07
N ILE A 587 -14.96 17.35 -29.93
CA ILE A 587 -14.16 17.67 -31.12
C ILE A 587 -14.87 18.68 -32.03
N ASP A 588 -16.17 18.47 -32.25
CA ASP A 588 -17.06 19.31 -33.06
C ASP A 588 -17.90 20.30 -32.24
N GLY A 589 -17.75 20.29 -30.91
CA GLY A 589 -18.46 21.17 -30.00
C GLY A 589 -18.02 22.63 -30.12
N PRO A 590 -18.82 23.56 -29.56
CA PRO A 590 -18.43 24.96 -29.48
C PRO A 590 -17.19 25.14 -28.59
N ASP A 591 -16.44 26.21 -28.86
CA ASP A 591 -15.37 26.66 -27.98
C ASP A 591 -16.01 27.27 -26.72
N LEU A 592 -15.81 26.65 -25.55
CA LEU A 592 -16.26 27.19 -24.26
C LEU A 592 -15.45 28.44 -23.89
N PHE A 593 -14.19 28.44 -24.32
CA PHE A 593 -13.27 29.54 -24.16
C PHE A 593 -12.25 29.50 -25.31
N LYS A 594 -11.85 30.65 -25.84
CA LYS A 594 -10.86 30.73 -26.93
C LYS A 594 -10.09 32.03 -26.93
N VAL A 595 -8.77 31.91 -27.05
CA VAL A 595 -7.87 33.01 -27.38
C VAL A 595 -7.00 32.58 -28.54
N ASN A 596 -6.98 33.37 -29.61
CA ASN A 596 -6.19 33.06 -30.79
C ASN A 596 -4.72 33.41 -30.57
N GLU A 597 -3.82 32.69 -31.23
CA GLU A 597 -2.37 32.92 -31.16
C GLU A 597 -1.91 34.32 -31.62
N THR A 598 -2.78 35.05 -32.34
CA THR A 598 -2.53 36.44 -32.75
C THR A 598 -2.83 37.46 -31.65
N GLN A 599 -3.64 37.09 -30.66
CA GLN A 599 -4.09 37.95 -29.57
C GLN A 599 -3.18 37.83 -28.34
N VAL A 600 -2.44 36.73 -28.23
CA VAL A 600 -1.48 36.51 -27.14
C VAL A 600 -0.14 37.17 -27.51
N GLY A 601 0.32 38.08 -26.65
CA GLY A 601 1.68 38.64 -26.77
C GLY A 601 2.73 37.53 -26.63
N SER A 602 3.89 37.68 -27.26
CA SER A 602 5.00 36.72 -27.10
C SER A 602 5.49 36.75 -25.64
N LEU A 603 5.26 35.69 -24.86
CA LEU A 603 5.50 35.67 -23.41
C LEU A 603 6.09 34.32 -22.95
N TRP A 604 6.87 34.36 -21.87
CA TRP A 604 7.50 33.18 -21.27
C TRP A 604 6.54 32.35 -20.43
N SER A 605 5.54 33.00 -19.83
CA SER A 605 4.47 32.41 -19.05
C SER A 605 3.20 33.26 -19.22
N LEU A 606 2.06 32.61 -19.41
CA LEU A 606 0.76 33.27 -19.54
C LEU A 606 -0.25 32.58 -18.61
N PRO A 607 -0.59 33.18 -17.45
CA PRO A 607 -1.77 32.77 -16.72
C PRO A 607 -3.01 33.22 -17.49
N PHE A 608 -4.00 32.35 -17.61
CA PHE A 608 -5.32 32.70 -18.10
C PHE A 608 -6.39 31.99 -17.29
N VAL A 609 -7.41 32.76 -16.92
CA VAL A 609 -8.56 32.28 -16.18
C VAL A 609 -9.67 32.00 -17.19
N THR A 610 -10.28 30.83 -17.11
CA THR A 610 -11.55 30.62 -17.81
C THR A 610 -12.64 31.31 -17.01
N ASN A 611 -13.06 32.51 -17.42
CA ASN A 611 -14.27 33.14 -16.86
C ASN A 611 -15.55 32.36 -17.22
N THR A 612 -15.42 31.31 -18.04
CA THR A 612 -16.51 30.41 -18.42
C THR A 612 -16.66 29.36 -17.34
N ALA A 613 -17.60 29.60 -16.44
CA ALA A 613 -18.10 28.62 -15.50
C ALA A 613 -18.46 27.30 -16.19
N ILE A 614 -17.73 26.23 -15.88
CA ILE A 614 -18.02 24.90 -16.41
C ILE A 614 -19.19 24.30 -15.61
N PRO A 615 -20.19 23.66 -16.27
CA PRO A 615 -21.27 23.00 -15.57
C PRO A 615 -20.74 22.01 -14.52
N PRO A 616 -21.45 21.84 -13.39
CA PRO A 616 -21.04 20.96 -12.29
C PRO A 616 -21.04 19.47 -12.64
N GLU A 617 -21.58 19.09 -13.80
CA GLU A 617 -21.61 17.69 -14.22
C GLU A 617 -20.18 17.21 -14.51
N SER A 618 -19.84 16.01 -14.03
CA SER A 618 -18.57 15.37 -14.35
C SER A 618 -18.47 15.20 -15.87
N GLY A 619 -17.49 15.84 -16.49
CA GLY A 619 -17.30 15.82 -17.93
C GLY A 619 -15.82 15.74 -18.32
N GLU A 620 -15.56 15.14 -19.47
CA GLU A 620 -14.25 15.18 -20.11
C GLU A 620 -14.15 16.43 -20.99
N TYR A 621 -13.16 17.28 -20.72
CA TYR A 621 -12.89 18.47 -21.52
C TYR A 621 -11.53 18.33 -22.20
N ARG A 622 -11.33 19.11 -23.26
CA ARG A 622 -10.04 19.24 -23.93
C ARG A 622 -9.58 20.69 -23.94
N LEU A 623 -8.37 20.91 -23.43
CA LEU A 623 -7.63 22.13 -23.68
C LEU A 623 -6.76 21.92 -24.92
N VAL A 624 -6.98 22.75 -25.94
CA VAL A 624 -6.25 22.72 -27.21
C VAL A 624 -5.30 23.90 -27.24
N VAL A 625 -4.00 23.65 -27.14
CA VAL A 625 -2.97 24.67 -27.32
C VAL A 625 -2.61 24.74 -28.80
N THR A 626 -2.66 25.93 -29.39
CA THR A 626 -2.33 26.16 -30.81
C THR A 626 -1.05 26.99 -30.95
N ARG A 627 -0.34 26.85 -32.06
CA ARG A 627 0.73 27.79 -32.46
C ARG A 627 0.58 28.21 -33.92
N PRO A 628 1.08 29.42 -34.31
CA PRO A 628 1.18 29.79 -35.71
C PRO A 628 2.01 28.75 -36.48
N GLN A 629 1.76 28.64 -37.80
CA GLN A 629 2.59 27.79 -38.66
C GLN A 629 4.07 28.21 -38.51
N PRO A 630 4.95 27.31 -38.03
CA PRO A 630 6.38 27.61 -37.97
C PRO A 630 6.91 27.91 -39.39
N THR A 631 7.83 28.85 -39.52
CA THR A 631 8.54 29.10 -40.79
C THR A 631 9.70 28.13 -41.02
N SER A 632 10.02 27.30 -40.04
CA SER A 632 11.11 26.33 -40.03
C SER A 632 10.75 25.11 -39.16
N ASN A 633 11.48 24.00 -39.30
CA ASN A 633 11.25 22.75 -38.57
C ASN A 633 11.69 22.83 -37.09
N ILE A 634 11.15 23.79 -36.34
CA ILE A 634 11.46 24.02 -34.93
C ILE A 634 10.38 23.37 -34.06
N GLN A 635 10.81 22.54 -33.10
CA GLN A 635 9.94 22.00 -32.05
C GLN A 635 9.60 23.11 -31.06
N ALA A 636 8.35 23.14 -30.61
CA ALA A 636 7.95 23.97 -29.48
C ALA A 636 7.88 23.11 -28.23
N HIS A 637 8.57 23.54 -27.18
CA HIS A 637 8.50 22.89 -25.87
C HIS A 637 7.80 23.85 -24.91
N PHE A 638 6.85 23.34 -24.17
CA PHE A 638 6.14 24.11 -23.17
C PHE A 638 5.62 23.20 -22.08
N SER A 639 5.14 23.81 -21.02
CA SER A 639 4.41 23.13 -19.96
C SER A 639 3.05 23.78 -19.77
N MET A 640 2.13 22.96 -19.30
CA MET A 640 0.79 23.37 -18.91
C MET A 640 0.61 23.02 -17.44
N ARG A 641 0.29 24.01 -16.63
CA ARG A 641 -0.24 23.81 -15.29
C ARG A 641 -1.67 24.31 -15.29
N TYR A 642 -2.59 23.58 -14.69
CA TYR A 642 -3.88 24.17 -14.36
C TYR A 642 -4.13 24.08 -12.87
N THR A 643 -4.78 25.08 -12.32
CA THR A 643 -5.29 25.10 -10.96
C THR A 643 -6.80 25.22 -11.03
N THR A 644 -7.45 24.76 -9.98
CA THR A 644 -8.90 24.86 -9.83
C THR A 644 -9.22 25.42 -8.44
N ASN A 645 -10.37 26.05 -8.29
CA ASN A 645 -10.91 26.39 -6.97
C ASN A 645 -11.43 25.16 -6.22
N LEU A 646 -11.50 23.99 -6.87
CA LEU A 646 -11.85 22.70 -6.28
C LEU A 646 -10.89 22.32 -5.15
N ARG A 647 -11.45 21.82 -4.06
CA ARG A 647 -10.81 21.29 -2.87
C ARG A 647 -11.47 19.96 -2.51
N ASN A 648 -10.73 19.07 -1.86
CA ASN A 648 -11.31 17.83 -1.34
C ASN A 648 -11.26 17.89 0.19
N LEU A 649 -12.41 17.70 0.82
CA LEU A 649 -12.52 17.56 2.27
C LEU A 649 -12.57 16.08 2.56
N ASP A 650 -11.57 15.59 3.29
CA ASP A 650 -11.59 14.27 3.88
C ASP A 650 -11.69 14.48 5.41
N ILE A 651 -12.83 14.09 5.99
CA ILE A 651 -13.04 14.20 7.43
C ILE A 651 -12.49 12.91 8.04
N MET A 652 -11.27 12.97 8.57
CA MET A 652 -10.57 11.79 9.11
C MET A 652 -11.16 11.34 10.44
N THR A 653 -11.30 12.26 11.39
CA THR A 653 -11.72 11.90 12.75
C THR A 653 -12.37 13.12 13.40
N LEU A 654 -13.62 12.99 13.81
CA LEU A 654 -14.21 13.91 14.78
C LEU A 654 -14.30 13.17 16.11
N ARG A 655 -13.60 13.65 17.14
CA ARG A 655 -13.69 13.09 18.50
C ARG A 655 -14.44 14.10 19.37
N CYS A 656 -15.69 13.78 19.69
CA CYS A 656 -16.38 14.42 20.80
C CYS A 656 -16.01 13.62 22.05
N LYS A 657 -15.30 14.23 23.00
CA LYS A 657 -15.18 13.66 24.33
C LYS A 657 -16.33 14.25 25.12
N ASP A 658 -17.33 13.42 25.37
CA ASP A 658 -18.45 13.81 26.20
C ASP A 658 -17.93 14.22 27.57
N GLN A 659 -18.39 15.38 28.03
CA GLN A 659 -18.09 15.86 29.36
C GLN A 659 -19.28 15.43 30.19
N GLU A 660 -19.24 14.20 30.73
CA GLU A 660 -20.17 13.84 31.79
C GLU A 660 -20.02 14.88 32.89
N ASP A 661 -21.03 15.74 33.01
CA ASP A 661 -21.05 16.76 34.02
C ASP A 661 -21.23 16.04 35.35
N THR A 662 -20.10 15.73 36.00
CA THR A 662 -20.03 14.89 37.22
C THR A 662 -20.85 15.42 38.41
N ASN A 663 -21.48 16.58 38.25
CA ASN A 663 -22.38 17.19 39.19
C ASN A 663 -23.76 17.46 38.57
N ILE A 664 -24.74 16.72 39.11
CA ILE A 664 -26.12 17.14 39.41
C ILE A 664 -27.18 16.54 38.48
N LEU A 665 -27.96 15.66 39.12
CA LEU A 665 -29.39 15.30 39.04
C LEU A 665 -30.40 16.07 38.15
N ASP A 666 -30.01 17.11 37.41
CA ASP A 666 -30.85 17.90 36.50
C ASP A 666 -30.09 18.33 35.21
N ALA A 667 -28.98 17.68 34.84
CA ALA A 667 -28.31 17.94 33.56
C ALA A 667 -29.25 17.54 32.41
N GLU A 668 -29.77 18.54 31.70
CA GLU A 668 -30.47 18.34 30.45
C GLU A 668 -29.44 17.91 29.39
N ASP A 669 -29.88 16.96 28.57
CA ASP A 669 -29.11 16.13 27.63
C ASP A 669 -28.61 17.00 26.46
N ASP A 670 -27.30 17.09 26.25
CA ASP A 670 -26.66 17.96 25.27
C ASP A 670 -25.97 17.14 24.18
N ASP A 671 -26.65 16.89 23.06
CA ASP A 671 -26.10 16.13 21.93
C ASP A 671 -25.23 17.07 21.05
N PRO A 672 -23.90 16.86 20.97
CA PRO A 672 -23.08 17.64 20.05
C PRO A 672 -23.45 17.28 18.61
N TYR A 673 -23.47 18.28 17.72
CA TYR A 673 -23.66 18.05 16.29
C TYR A 673 -22.76 18.92 15.42
N LEU A 674 -22.30 18.34 14.31
CA LEU A 674 -21.48 19.02 13.32
C LEU A 674 -22.34 19.50 12.16
N LYS A 675 -22.42 20.82 11.98
CA LYS A 675 -23.06 21.43 10.81
C LYS A 675 -22.01 21.81 9.79
N LEU A 676 -22.10 21.20 8.61
CA LEU A 676 -21.30 21.53 7.43
C LEU A 676 -22.15 22.32 6.45
N ASN A 677 -21.75 23.56 6.19
CA ASN A 677 -22.26 24.37 5.08
C ASN A 677 -21.23 24.32 3.94
N ILE A 678 -21.50 23.44 2.97
CA ILE A 678 -20.65 23.23 1.81
C ILE A 678 -21.12 24.17 0.70
N ASP A 679 -20.19 24.98 0.23
CA ASP A 679 -20.39 25.96 -0.83
C ASP A 679 -21.54 26.94 -0.55
N GLY A 680 -21.97 27.18 0.68
CA GLY A 680 -23.05 28.13 0.97
C GLY A 680 -24.43 27.71 0.44
N GLU A 681 -24.58 26.47 -0.03
CA GLU A 681 -25.81 25.98 -0.67
C GLU A 681 -26.26 24.62 -0.10
N LEU A 682 -25.32 23.78 0.34
CA LEU A 682 -25.64 22.49 0.94
C LEU A 682 -25.33 22.51 2.43
N ASN A 683 -26.38 22.49 3.24
CA ASN A 683 -26.28 22.26 4.67
C ASN A 683 -26.41 20.76 4.96
N ARG A 684 -25.41 20.20 5.62
CA ARG A 684 -25.42 18.86 6.20
C ARG A 684 -25.28 19.02 7.71
N THR A 685 -26.20 18.45 8.46
CA THR A 685 -26.07 18.29 9.90
C THR A 685 -25.73 16.84 10.17
N LEU A 686 -24.65 16.61 10.91
CA LEU A 686 -24.22 15.31 11.38
C LEU A 686 -24.49 15.29 12.88
N TRP A 687 -25.55 14.59 13.25
CA TRP A 687 -25.95 14.34 14.63
C TRP A 687 -25.14 13.16 15.16
N TYR A 688 -24.63 13.28 16.37
CA TYR A 688 -24.03 12.18 17.11
C TYR A 688 -25.12 11.59 18.01
N GLY A 689 -25.21 10.26 18.05
CA GLY A 689 -26.18 9.61 18.91
C GLY A 689 -25.49 9.26 20.22
N ASP A 690 -26.08 9.70 21.33
CA ASP A 690 -25.77 9.19 22.66
C ASP A 690 -25.90 7.65 22.69
N THR A 691 -24.97 7.00 23.39
CA THR A 691 -24.94 5.56 23.60
C THR A 691 -25.74 5.10 24.82
N ASP A 692 -26.28 6.01 25.62
CA ASP A 692 -27.03 5.63 26.82
C ASP A 692 -28.36 4.94 26.49
N GLU A 693 -28.42 3.63 26.77
CA GLU A 693 -29.59 2.76 26.54
C GLU A 693 -30.86 3.18 27.30
N ASN A 694 -30.80 4.20 28.18
CA ASN A 694 -31.90 4.63 29.04
C ASN A 694 -32.64 5.89 28.56
N GLN A 695 -32.20 6.55 27.49
CA GLN A 695 -32.74 7.85 27.09
C GLN A 695 -33.71 7.70 25.90
N SER A 696 -34.95 8.19 26.07
CA SER A 696 -36.05 8.05 25.10
C SER A 696 -36.13 9.18 24.07
N HIS A 697 -35.07 9.99 23.97
CA HIS A 697 -35.00 11.14 23.08
C HIS A 697 -34.26 10.72 21.81
N HIS A 698 -34.90 10.96 20.67
CA HIS A 698 -34.47 10.51 19.35
C HIS A 698 -34.30 8.99 19.25
N ASP A 699 -35.38 8.32 18.82
CA ASP A 699 -35.28 6.99 18.19
C ASP A 699 -34.05 7.03 17.28
N PRO A 700 -32.95 6.34 17.62
CA PRO A 700 -31.76 6.44 16.82
C PRO A 700 -32.13 5.71 15.53
N GLN A 701 -32.61 6.48 14.56
CA GLN A 701 -31.77 6.59 13.39
C GLN A 701 -30.45 7.13 13.92
N ARG A 702 -29.66 6.21 14.51
CA ARG A 702 -28.30 5.97 14.13
C ARG A 702 -28.29 6.46 12.69
N ILE A 703 -27.82 7.67 12.52
CA ILE A 703 -26.79 7.83 11.54
C ILE A 703 -25.70 6.92 12.12
N LEU A 704 -25.88 5.59 11.94
CA LEU A 704 -24.90 4.79 11.29
C LEU A 704 -24.43 5.79 10.28
N GLY A 705 -23.23 6.31 10.54
CA GLY A 705 -22.44 6.62 9.41
C GLY A 705 -22.71 5.46 8.44
N GLY A 706 -23.51 5.72 7.41
CA GLY A 706 -22.82 5.86 6.16
C GLY A 706 -21.62 6.69 6.53
N SER A 707 -20.53 6.01 6.94
CA SER A 707 -19.18 6.42 6.63
C SER A 707 -19.41 7.14 5.32
N LEU A 708 -19.25 8.46 5.33
CA LEU A 708 -19.28 9.20 4.09
C LEU A 708 -18.13 8.58 3.35
N LYS A 709 -18.40 7.53 2.59
CA LYS A 709 -17.59 6.34 2.42
C LYS A 709 -16.21 6.72 1.93
N THR A 710 -15.30 7.15 2.82
CA THR A 710 -14.31 8.23 2.52
C THR A 710 -14.60 8.92 1.18
N HIS A 711 -15.77 9.56 1.09
CA HIS A 711 -16.18 10.20 -0.14
C HIS A 711 -15.53 11.55 -0.12
N LYS A 712 -14.39 11.69 -0.83
CA LYS A 712 -13.81 13.00 -1.19
C LYS A 712 -14.97 13.92 -1.55
N ILE A 713 -15.23 14.91 -0.69
CA ILE A 713 -16.27 15.89 -0.98
C ILE A 713 -15.58 16.99 -1.77
N PRO A 714 -15.78 17.08 -3.10
CA PRO A 714 -15.29 18.21 -3.85
C PRO A 714 -16.09 19.46 -3.46
N PHE A 715 -15.38 20.51 -3.02
CA PHE A 715 -15.96 21.79 -2.60
C PHE A 715 -15.13 22.98 -3.09
N THR A 716 -15.71 24.18 -3.05
CA THR A 716 -15.03 25.47 -3.36
C THR A 716 -14.92 26.38 -2.12
N SER A 717 -15.84 26.23 -1.17
CA SER A 717 -15.76 26.73 0.20
C SER A 717 -16.46 25.77 1.16
N VAL A 718 -15.96 25.61 2.37
CA VAL A 718 -16.69 24.89 3.43
C VAL A 718 -16.64 25.72 4.71
N GLU A 719 -17.79 25.81 5.36
CA GLU A 719 -17.92 26.37 6.70
C GLU A 719 -18.43 25.25 7.58
N SER A 720 -17.70 24.92 8.63
CA SER A 720 -18.13 24.01 9.67
C SER A 720 -18.35 24.77 10.96
N THR A 721 -19.42 24.38 11.65
CA THR A 721 -19.74 24.86 12.98
C THR A 721 -20.10 23.67 13.84
N LEU A 722 -19.47 23.57 15.00
CA LEU A 722 -19.84 22.63 16.05
C LEU A 722 -20.87 23.30 16.95
N TYR A 723 -21.94 22.59 17.25
CA TYR A 723 -23.04 23.04 18.08
C TYR A 723 -23.38 21.97 19.12
N GLU A 724 -24.17 22.39 20.09
CA GLU A 724 -24.84 21.60 21.12
C GLU A 724 -26.35 21.81 20.92
N GLU A 725 -27.18 20.77 21.07
CA GLU A 725 -28.65 20.89 21.04
C GLU A 725 -29.21 20.46 22.39
N ASP A 726 -29.92 21.38 23.06
CA ASP A 726 -30.59 21.11 24.31
C ASP A 726 -31.70 20.05 24.15
N GLY A 727 -32.00 19.34 25.24
CA GLY A 727 -33.03 18.28 25.30
C GLY A 727 -34.46 18.68 24.88
N ASP A 728 -34.75 19.94 24.57
CA ASP A 728 -36.03 20.39 24.00
C ASP A 728 -36.09 20.38 22.46
N GLY A 729 -34.98 20.03 21.79
CA GLY A 729 -34.86 19.91 20.34
C GLY A 729 -34.92 21.26 19.61
N THR A 730 -34.69 22.36 20.33
CA THR A 730 -34.38 23.64 19.72
C THR A 730 -32.87 23.84 19.75
N PRO A 731 -32.24 24.23 18.62
CA PRO A 731 -30.88 24.72 18.70
C PRO A 731 -30.92 25.94 19.61
N ASP A 732 -30.14 25.95 20.68
CA ASP A 732 -30.19 27.05 21.62
C ASP A 732 -29.73 28.34 20.94
N TYR A 733 -30.71 29.10 20.47
CA TYR A 733 -30.53 30.46 20.00
C TYR A 733 -30.91 31.35 21.18
N GLY A 734 -30.07 31.31 22.21
CA GLY A 734 -30.35 31.88 23.53
C GLY A 734 -31.07 33.24 23.50
N ASP A 735 -32.06 33.39 24.39
CA ASP A 735 -32.66 34.67 24.73
C ASP A 735 -31.57 35.56 25.34
N PRO A 736 -31.13 36.65 24.68
CA PRO A 736 -30.01 37.47 25.14
C PRO A 736 -30.27 38.21 26.47
N ASN A 737 -31.45 38.03 27.09
CA ASN A 737 -31.79 38.57 28.39
C ASN A 737 -31.60 37.58 29.56
N ALA A 738 -31.34 36.29 29.30
CA ALA A 738 -31.18 35.28 30.34
C ALA A 738 -29.85 35.37 31.10
N GLY A 739 -28.83 35.99 30.51
CA GLY A 739 -27.51 36.09 31.12
C GLY A 739 -26.61 34.89 30.85
N ASP A 740 -27.11 33.88 30.14
CA ASP A 740 -26.31 32.86 29.50
C ASP A 740 -25.56 33.45 28.32
N THR A 741 -24.26 33.22 28.30
CA THR A 741 -23.37 33.58 27.21
C THR A 741 -22.89 32.28 26.60
N ASP A 742 -23.80 31.50 26.03
CA ASP A 742 -23.44 30.18 25.54
C ASP A 742 -22.68 30.25 24.23
N GLU A 743 -21.65 29.42 24.23
CA GLU A 743 -20.45 29.56 23.46
C GLU A 743 -20.62 28.84 22.13
N LEU A 744 -20.37 29.55 21.04
CA LEU A 744 -19.95 28.90 19.81
C LEU A 744 -18.72 28.04 20.15
N LEU A 745 -18.92 26.73 20.39
CA LEU A 745 -17.85 25.79 20.77
C LEU A 745 -16.68 25.83 19.76
N GLY A 746 -17.02 26.06 18.49
CA GLY A 746 -16.05 26.47 17.47
C GLY A 746 -16.67 26.60 16.08
N SER A 747 -16.03 27.44 15.24
CA SER A 747 -16.32 27.48 13.81
C SER A 747 -15.03 27.46 13.01
N LEU A 748 -14.93 26.56 12.03
CA LEU A 748 -13.85 26.53 11.06
C LEU A 748 -14.40 26.92 9.69
N ARG A 749 -13.91 28.03 9.17
CA ARG A 749 -14.25 28.48 7.82
C ARG A 749 -13.05 28.33 6.89
N ILE A 750 -13.18 27.46 5.89
CA ILE A 750 -12.20 27.23 4.85
C ILE A 750 -12.73 27.83 3.55
N GLU A 751 -12.16 28.96 3.13
CA GLU A 751 -12.51 29.62 1.87
C GLU A 751 -11.38 29.53 0.85
N SER A 752 -11.74 29.42 -0.43
CA SER A 752 -10.81 29.68 -1.52
C SER A 752 -10.64 31.19 -1.72
N SER A 753 -9.51 31.74 -1.28
CA SER A 753 -9.12 33.10 -1.66
C SER A 753 -8.69 33.13 -3.12
N LEU A 754 -9.43 33.88 -3.96
CA LEU A 754 -9.05 34.19 -5.35
C LEU A 754 -7.91 35.23 -5.46
N LEU A 755 -7.52 35.87 -4.34
CA LEU A 755 -6.78 37.13 -4.37
C LEU A 755 -5.25 37.01 -4.29
N ASP A 756 -4.69 35.81 -4.09
CA ASP A 756 -3.24 35.61 -4.19
C ASP A 756 -2.87 34.27 -4.86
N PRO A 757 -2.69 34.24 -6.19
CA PRO A 757 -2.29 33.03 -6.91
C PRO A 757 -0.86 32.54 -6.58
N GLY A 758 -0.14 33.23 -5.69
CA GLY A 758 1.18 32.82 -5.18
C GLY A 758 1.20 32.37 -3.72
N SER A 759 0.11 32.53 -2.97
CA SER A 759 0.03 32.04 -1.58
C SER A 759 -0.70 30.71 -1.53
N ASP A 760 -0.03 29.65 -1.08
CA ASP A 760 -0.69 28.43 -0.60
C ASP A 760 -1.45 28.68 0.74
N ALA A 761 -1.67 29.94 1.13
CA ALA A 761 -2.24 30.33 2.40
C ALA A 761 -3.77 30.21 2.39
N LEU A 762 -4.27 29.16 3.04
CA LEU A 762 -5.60 29.13 3.65
C LEU A 762 -5.72 30.33 4.61
N SER A 763 -6.78 31.14 4.50
CA SER A 763 -7.11 32.09 5.57
C SER A 763 -7.94 31.35 6.61
N TYR A 764 -7.29 30.87 7.66
CA TYR A 764 -7.98 30.40 8.85
C TYR A 764 -8.42 31.62 9.66
N LYS A 765 -9.71 31.70 9.96
CA LYS A 765 -10.21 32.62 10.97
C LYS A 765 -10.87 31.77 12.04
N THR A 766 -10.07 31.30 12.99
CA THR A 766 -10.59 30.79 14.25
C THR A 766 -11.25 31.97 14.95
N ALA A 767 -12.53 31.87 15.29
CA ALA A 767 -13.09 32.75 16.31
C ALA A 767 -12.32 32.46 17.61
N ASP A 768 -12.00 33.51 18.37
CA ASP A 768 -11.31 33.35 19.65
C ASP A 768 -12.12 32.38 20.53
N PHE A 769 -11.51 31.23 20.89
CA PHE A 769 -12.06 30.33 21.89
C PHE A 769 -12.09 31.09 23.21
N THR A 770 -13.27 31.46 23.70
CA THR A 770 -13.42 31.61 25.15
C THR A 770 -13.28 30.21 25.73
N ARG A 771 -12.36 30.11 26.68
CA ARG A 771 -11.88 28.84 27.19
C ARG A 771 -12.69 28.57 28.44
N ASP A 772 -13.71 27.72 28.35
CA ASP A 772 -14.05 26.94 29.53
C ASP A 772 -12.81 26.09 29.89
N SER A 773 -12.41 26.09 31.16
CA SER A 773 -11.21 25.41 31.62
C SER A 773 -11.33 23.90 31.62
N ASP A 774 -12.57 23.38 31.58
CA ASP A 774 -12.85 21.97 31.84
C ASP A 774 -13.44 21.21 30.63
N ALA A 775 -13.88 21.93 29.57
CA ALA A 775 -14.34 21.34 28.31
C ALA A 775 -13.21 21.18 27.27
N HIS A 776 -13.13 20.00 26.64
CA HIS A 776 -12.10 19.67 25.65
C HIS A 776 -12.70 19.06 24.38
N TYR A 777 -13.32 19.89 23.53
CA TYR A 777 -13.69 19.50 22.17
C TYR A 777 -12.47 19.64 21.25
N ARG A 778 -12.16 18.61 20.44
CA ARG A 778 -11.09 18.64 19.43
C ARG A 778 -11.63 18.24 18.06
N MET A 779 -11.43 19.09 17.06
CA MET A 779 -11.86 18.81 15.70
C MET A 779 -10.65 18.57 14.82
N GLY A 780 -10.28 17.30 14.68
CA GLY A 780 -9.32 16.87 13.67
C GLY A 780 -9.90 17.02 12.26
N TYR A 781 -9.18 17.68 11.36
CA TYR A 781 -9.53 17.70 9.94
C TYR A 781 -8.31 17.52 9.05
N GLN A 782 -8.51 16.87 7.90
CA GLN A 782 -7.51 16.77 6.84
C GLN A 782 -8.05 17.40 5.57
N VAL A 783 -7.46 18.51 5.16
CA VAL A 783 -7.79 19.17 3.91
C VAL A 783 -6.72 18.79 2.90
N HIS A 784 -7.12 18.00 1.90
CA HIS A 784 -6.26 17.71 0.76
C HIS A 784 -6.38 18.83 -0.26
N LEU A 785 -5.35 19.69 -0.26
CA LEU A 785 -5.07 20.53 -1.42
C LEU A 785 -4.27 19.69 -2.43
N PRO A 786 -4.47 19.86 -3.74
CA PRO A 786 -3.64 19.06 -4.64
C PRO A 786 -2.18 19.52 -4.58
N GLY A 787 -1.32 18.67 -4.03
CA GLY A 787 0.11 18.92 -3.81
C GLY A 787 0.49 19.36 -2.39
N SER A 788 -0.48 19.48 -1.47
CA SER A 788 -0.21 19.78 -0.06
C SER A 788 -1.33 19.22 0.82
N GLU A 789 -0.95 18.79 2.01
CA GLU A 789 -1.86 18.21 2.98
C GLU A 789 -1.84 19.12 4.20
N TYR A 790 -3.02 19.52 4.64
CA TYR A 790 -3.16 20.36 5.82
C TYR A 790 -3.98 19.59 6.82
N THR A 791 -3.36 19.28 7.94
CA THR A 791 -4.03 18.77 9.12
C THR A 791 -4.19 19.90 10.12
N GLY A 792 -5.32 19.92 10.82
CA GLY A 792 -5.55 20.80 11.96
C GLY A 792 -6.31 20.02 13.04
N GLU A 793 -6.12 20.43 14.29
CA GLU A 793 -6.87 19.95 15.46
C GLU A 793 -7.64 21.09 16.12
#